data_AF-A0A847IAF1-F1
#
_entry.id   AF-A0A847IAF1-F1
#
_cell.length_a   1.000
_cell.length_b   1.000
_cell.length_c   1.000
_cell.angle_alpha   90.00
_cell.angle_beta   90.00
_cell.angle_gamma   90.00
#
_symmetry.space_group_name_H-M   'P 1'
#
loop_
_entity.id
_entity.type
_entity.pdbx_description
1 polymer ?
#
loop_
_entity_poly.entity_id
_entity_poly.type
_entity_poly.pdbx_seq_one_letter_code
_entity_poly.pdbx_strand_id
1 'polypeptide(L)'
;MTDTTSSTTERSARTLATAKIVAVVTGLIGILLAAAAPLLPVTYTDTEISWPQAASAGAPPTVANIAAPNVAFNPLSMDVAVPCSLASLLPEDGGVLLSTVPKTGLEARQVGLFITATHDNLLVTQRGAVLLSVPRAAAQASADCAIVVHADTSGTRGGVEGLPVEDANFDIQDSNMRPQIIGVYTDLPKTAPTDGLSFRSTVDTRFSTSPTPLKLTLLIIGVLSTIASIIALAVLDARDGRKIRRLLPTRWWRPTVLDGFVTAVLALWLMIGGNTADDGYQVTVGRVAPGAGYLDNYYRYFGVPQDPFGWHYQYLAKWMEVSTAIPWLRLLPFLFAIATWFLISRIAIPRLGRTLRSDSVARWAAALAFLAVWMPFNNGLRVEPAITLGILLTWVLVERAIATGRFVPYALAIVSAAFTLTIHPVGAVAAVALVAGLRPMLRRLKSRRGDIGLWPILIPTTASGLLVMYEIFADQPIATILEGIEAQGVVGPTNKWSNEAMRWYILLNPTPDGSIARRVGIFVTILAVLLVVLVLVRKRNVSGVATAAVWRLVAVTGGAVAVLAFVPTKATHQMGIFASLAGPLAAAATAFLQPSIVRRRCNRTFFAAAAAYALAVAFAGRNQWWYVGSYGIPWADDTPHVAGIELFWPIFAVAVALTALGIWHYYRDDARAQTGDERPEPAPYLRGASRALDKLPMYALVIMSASILLFNMISYGKATRTQADSWSWASSNIDTFRGKPCALAEAVLVEPDPNEGLLAPAALSGRAAPGIAQALAGGPIPSGFSPDGVPSHLETEEEASEGSDDTDTQSAQPVDDSQRESATDLTETTSSSDTSGGTTRTKGVNGSSVKLPFGLDQKRVPVLGTYGTETGMGHLTSDWYQLPKRSADRPLVTMSVAGKIETIDALAVMRKGQSLRLEAGRVGADGTVTTVASLIPHDAGGAPEWRNVSFPMDQIPGGATVVRVVAEDTSPSVDAWLAVTPPRSTKLKTLNELVGREDPVLLDWEVAFAFPCQRPAAVVHGVLETPKWRVTPDAEGERVNSARWMAGDYGGPLGITENELSPTEIPAYLKNDWARDWGSLQRYTPLLPQRDAELTLTDADRSGLWTPGPMRVIRN
;
A
#
# COMPACT_ATOMS: atom_id res chain seq x y z
N MET A 1 76.08 15.61 -11.00
CA MET A 1 74.64 15.80 -10.67
C MET A 1 73.80 15.28 -11.83
N THR A 2 73.71 13.96 -11.98
CA THR A 2 72.99 13.26 -13.07
C THR A 2 72.69 11.85 -12.57
N ASP A 3 71.69 11.69 -11.70
CA ASP A 3 71.19 10.34 -11.36
C ASP A 3 69.82 10.29 -10.65
N THR A 4 69.23 11.43 -10.26
CA THR A 4 67.93 11.44 -9.57
C THR A 4 66.72 11.41 -10.49
N THR A 5 66.87 11.49 -11.82
CA THR A 5 65.74 11.50 -12.78
C THR A 5 65.35 10.10 -13.29
N SER A 6 66.27 9.13 -13.39
CA SER A 6 65.93 7.79 -13.94
C SER A 6 65.04 6.98 -12.98
N SER A 7 65.34 7.00 -11.67
CA SER A 7 64.63 6.19 -10.66
C SER A 7 63.16 6.59 -10.45
N THR A 8 62.82 7.89 -10.56
CA THR A 8 61.42 8.38 -10.53
C THR A 8 60.63 7.99 -11.77
N THR A 9 61.30 7.90 -12.93
CA THR A 9 60.65 7.58 -14.21
C THR A 9 60.38 6.08 -14.31
N GLU A 10 61.29 5.23 -13.82
CA GLU A 10 61.11 3.78 -13.72
C GLU A 10 60.05 3.37 -12.69
N ARG A 11 60.02 4.00 -11.50
CA ARG A 11 58.96 3.76 -10.51
C ARG A 11 57.56 4.10 -11.07
N SER A 12 57.45 5.18 -11.84
CA SER A 12 56.21 5.58 -12.53
C SER A 12 55.76 4.56 -13.58
N ALA A 13 56.69 4.01 -14.37
CA ALA A 13 56.40 3.00 -15.39
C ALA A 13 55.98 1.64 -14.79
N ARG A 14 56.64 1.21 -13.71
CA ARG A 14 56.29 -0.04 -13.01
C ARG A 14 54.93 0.04 -12.34
N THR A 15 54.62 1.14 -11.65
CA THR A 15 53.29 1.36 -11.05
C THR A 15 52.20 1.37 -12.12
N LEU A 16 52.47 1.95 -13.30
CA LEU A 16 51.53 1.94 -14.43
C LEU A 16 51.30 0.52 -14.96
N ALA A 17 52.36 -0.27 -15.15
CA ALA A 17 52.24 -1.65 -15.61
C ALA A 17 51.45 -2.51 -14.61
N THR A 18 51.76 -2.40 -13.31
CA THR A 18 51.02 -3.10 -12.26
C THR A 18 49.56 -2.68 -12.21
N ALA A 19 49.25 -1.39 -12.25
CA ALA A 19 47.85 -0.92 -12.23
C ALA A 19 47.05 -1.42 -13.45
N LYS A 20 47.65 -1.51 -14.64
CA LYS A 20 47.01 -2.10 -15.81
C LYS A 20 46.68 -3.57 -15.61
N ILE A 21 47.64 -4.35 -15.08
CA ILE A 21 47.45 -5.78 -14.82
C ILE A 21 46.37 -5.98 -13.76
N VAL A 22 46.43 -5.27 -12.63
CA VAL A 22 45.44 -5.38 -11.55
C VAL A 22 44.04 -5.02 -12.07
N ALA A 23 43.88 -3.90 -12.78
CA ALA A 23 42.60 -3.48 -13.35
C ALA A 23 41.96 -4.55 -14.24
N VAL A 24 42.77 -5.25 -15.03
CA VAL A 24 42.31 -6.31 -15.93
C VAL A 24 42.02 -7.60 -15.15
N VAL A 25 42.98 -8.10 -14.37
CA VAL A 25 42.88 -9.41 -13.71
C VAL A 25 41.77 -9.41 -12.66
N THR A 26 41.77 -8.45 -11.73
CA THR A 26 40.74 -8.42 -10.68
C THR A 26 39.37 -8.05 -11.25
N GLY A 27 39.34 -7.23 -12.31
CA GLY A 27 38.10 -6.91 -13.01
C GLY A 27 37.50 -8.13 -13.73
N LEU A 28 38.33 -8.99 -14.36
CA LEU A 28 37.87 -10.25 -14.95
C LEU A 28 37.39 -11.24 -13.90
N ILE A 29 38.10 -11.37 -12.78
CA ILE A 29 37.65 -12.19 -11.64
C ILE A 29 36.27 -11.71 -11.15
N GLY A 30 36.10 -10.39 -10.99
CA GLY A 30 34.80 -9.80 -10.67
C GLY A 30 33.73 -10.19 -11.69
N ILE A 31 33.96 -9.95 -12.98
CA ILE A 31 32.98 -10.28 -14.02
C ILE A 31 32.60 -11.77 -14.01
N LEU A 32 33.58 -12.67 -13.91
CA LEU A 32 33.34 -14.12 -13.91
C LEU A 32 32.54 -14.56 -12.68
N LEU A 33 32.89 -14.06 -11.49
CA LEU A 33 32.17 -14.40 -10.27
C LEU A 33 30.77 -13.78 -10.22
N ALA A 34 30.57 -12.60 -10.81
CA ALA A 34 29.25 -11.98 -10.94
C ALA A 34 28.35 -12.79 -11.88
N ALA A 35 28.90 -13.29 -13.00
CA ALA A 35 28.17 -14.17 -13.90
C ALA A 35 27.87 -15.55 -13.29
N ALA A 36 28.74 -16.05 -12.40
CA ALA A 36 28.54 -17.32 -11.71
C ALA A 36 27.55 -17.22 -10.53
N ALA A 37 27.43 -16.06 -9.87
CA ALA A 37 26.57 -15.81 -8.71
C ALA A 37 25.16 -16.44 -8.80
N PRO A 38 24.38 -16.28 -9.90
CA PRO A 38 23.06 -16.90 -10.04
C PRO A 38 23.05 -18.43 -10.01
N LEU A 39 24.17 -19.08 -10.34
CA LEU A 39 24.29 -20.52 -10.55
C LEU A 39 24.91 -21.24 -9.34
N LEU A 40 25.52 -20.49 -8.43
CA LEU A 40 26.17 -21.04 -7.24
C LEU A 40 25.15 -21.73 -6.32
N PRO A 41 25.56 -22.82 -5.63
CA PRO A 41 24.66 -23.59 -4.80
C PRO A 41 24.16 -22.80 -3.58
N VAL A 42 22.91 -23.06 -3.23
CA VAL A 42 22.21 -22.51 -2.06
C VAL A 42 21.65 -23.65 -1.22
N THR A 43 21.47 -23.40 0.06
CA THR A 43 20.83 -24.34 1.00
C THR A 43 19.35 -23.97 1.08
N TYR A 44 18.47 -24.91 0.73
CA TYR A 44 17.02 -24.81 0.89
C TYR A 44 16.62 -25.40 2.23
N THR A 45 15.68 -24.76 2.93
CA THR A 45 15.04 -25.34 4.12
C THR A 45 13.67 -25.89 3.72
N ASP A 46 13.60 -27.21 3.57
CA ASP A 46 12.38 -27.95 3.27
C ASP A 46 11.52 -28.05 4.54
N THR A 47 10.21 -27.82 4.39
CA THR A 47 9.26 -27.86 5.51
C THR A 47 8.20 -28.93 5.27
N GLU A 48 8.06 -29.82 6.23
CA GLU A 48 7.13 -30.94 6.17
C GLU A 48 6.12 -30.90 7.33
N ILE A 49 4.86 -31.13 6.98
CA ILE A 49 3.74 -31.31 7.91
C ILE A 49 3.41 -32.80 7.92
N SER A 50 3.37 -33.39 9.12
CA SER A 50 2.87 -34.75 9.33
C SER A 50 1.67 -34.72 10.28
N TRP A 51 0.70 -35.61 10.08
CA TRP A 51 -0.46 -35.77 10.96
C TRP A 51 -0.95 -37.23 10.92
N PRO A 52 -1.43 -37.81 12.04
CA PRO A 52 -1.66 -37.22 13.36
C PRO A 52 -0.39 -36.85 14.16
N GLN A 53 -0.50 -35.82 15.01
CA GLN A 53 0.63 -35.30 15.81
C GLN A 53 0.41 -35.53 17.32
N ALA A 54 1.50 -35.69 18.07
CA ALA A 54 1.46 -35.71 19.53
C ALA A 54 1.05 -34.34 20.08
N ALA A 55 0.33 -34.30 21.20
CA ALA A 55 -0.05 -33.04 21.85
C ALA A 55 1.10 -32.41 22.67
N SER A 56 2.13 -33.20 22.96
CA SER A 56 3.34 -32.79 23.67
C SER A 56 4.44 -33.85 23.48
N ALA A 57 5.71 -33.46 23.62
CA ALA A 57 6.83 -34.38 23.53
C ALA A 57 6.66 -35.62 24.44
N GLY A 58 6.72 -36.81 23.85
CA GLY A 58 6.57 -38.10 24.55
C GLY A 58 5.13 -38.60 24.74
N ALA A 59 4.11 -37.83 24.33
CA ALA A 59 2.72 -38.30 24.27
C ALA A 59 2.44 -39.08 22.98
N PRO A 60 1.48 -40.02 22.97
CA PRO A 60 1.03 -40.65 21.73
C PRO A 60 0.41 -39.62 20.77
N PRO A 61 0.47 -39.86 19.45
CA PRO A 61 -0.20 -39.02 18.47
C PRO A 61 -1.72 -39.04 18.69
N THR A 62 -2.36 -37.88 18.51
CA THR A 62 -3.81 -37.71 18.70
C THR A 62 -4.44 -37.12 17.46
N VAL A 63 -5.66 -37.55 17.16
CA VAL A 63 -6.49 -37.03 16.06
C VAL A 63 -7.10 -35.70 16.51
N ALA A 64 -6.52 -34.59 16.05
CA ALA A 64 -7.00 -33.24 16.34
C ALA A 64 -6.73 -32.33 15.15
N ASN A 65 -7.57 -31.32 14.95
CA ASN A 65 -7.36 -30.35 13.88
C ASN A 65 -6.06 -29.58 14.11
N ILE A 66 -5.28 -29.42 13.06
CA ILE A 66 -4.06 -28.59 13.05
C ILE A 66 -4.17 -27.51 11.99
N ALA A 67 -3.65 -26.32 12.29
CA ALA A 67 -3.48 -25.21 11.36
C ALA A 67 -2.02 -25.15 10.89
N ALA A 68 -1.82 -25.13 9.59
CA ALA A 68 -0.55 -24.85 8.93
C ALA A 68 -0.83 -24.09 7.62
N PRO A 69 -1.24 -22.81 7.71
CA PRO A 69 -1.72 -22.10 6.53
C PRO A 69 -0.59 -21.82 5.54
N ASN A 70 -0.53 -22.58 4.44
CA ASN A 70 0.55 -22.45 3.46
C ASN A 70 0.42 -21.13 2.69
N VAL A 71 1.47 -20.31 2.70
CA VAL A 71 1.50 -19.02 1.98
C VAL A 71 1.38 -19.21 0.47
N ALA A 72 2.02 -20.25 -0.07
CA ALA A 72 1.93 -20.62 -1.48
C ALA A 72 0.61 -21.31 -1.86
N PHE A 73 -0.30 -21.50 -0.88
CA PHE A 73 -1.56 -22.26 -0.92
C PHE A 73 -1.38 -23.77 -1.16
N ASN A 74 -0.60 -24.15 -2.16
CA ASN A 74 -0.46 -25.53 -2.60
C ASN A 74 0.87 -26.15 -2.14
N PRO A 75 0.88 -27.45 -1.82
CA PRO A 75 2.11 -28.16 -1.48
C PRO A 75 2.94 -28.52 -2.71
N LEU A 76 4.21 -28.87 -2.49
CA LEU A 76 5.03 -29.55 -3.50
C LEU A 76 4.63 -31.02 -3.65
N SER A 77 4.33 -31.67 -2.53
CA SER A 77 3.83 -33.04 -2.46
C SER A 77 2.91 -33.23 -1.27
N MET A 78 1.90 -34.08 -1.41
CA MET A 78 0.98 -34.46 -0.34
C MET A 78 0.62 -35.94 -0.50
N ASP A 79 0.77 -36.70 0.58
CA ASP A 79 0.41 -38.11 0.69
C ASP A 79 -0.62 -38.26 1.83
N VAL A 80 -1.72 -38.93 1.54
CA VAL A 80 -2.82 -39.15 2.49
C VAL A 80 -3.20 -40.62 2.46
N ALA A 81 -3.37 -41.23 3.63
CA ALA A 81 -3.97 -42.54 3.80
C ALA A 81 -5.02 -42.48 4.93
N VAL A 82 -6.26 -42.88 4.62
CA VAL A 82 -7.37 -42.89 5.58
C VAL A 82 -8.01 -44.28 5.60
N PRO A 83 -7.90 -45.03 6.71
CA PRO A 83 -8.61 -46.30 6.87
C PRO A 83 -10.12 -46.13 6.77
N CYS A 84 -10.78 -46.90 5.91
CA CYS A 84 -12.22 -46.79 5.67
C CYS A 84 -13.05 -47.15 6.91
N SER A 85 -12.51 -48.00 7.79
CA SER A 85 -13.13 -48.39 9.05
C SER A 85 -13.41 -47.21 9.99
N LEU A 86 -12.66 -46.11 9.87
CA LEU A 86 -12.88 -44.88 10.64
C LEU A 86 -14.23 -44.22 10.33
N ALA A 87 -14.84 -44.49 9.18
CA ALA A 87 -16.18 -44.01 8.86
C ALA A 87 -17.26 -44.54 9.82
N SER A 88 -17.01 -45.65 10.52
CA SER A 88 -17.90 -46.17 11.57
C SER A 88 -17.93 -45.29 12.83
N LEU A 89 -16.94 -44.40 13.01
CA LEU A 89 -16.86 -43.46 14.14
C LEU A 89 -17.61 -42.14 13.85
N LEU A 90 -18.05 -41.92 12.62
CA LEU A 90 -18.84 -40.76 12.22
C LEU A 90 -20.35 -41.04 12.34
N PRO A 91 -21.20 -40.02 12.53
CA PRO A 91 -22.65 -40.16 12.51
C PRO A 91 -23.20 -40.84 11.26
N GLU A 92 -24.44 -41.35 11.34
CA GLU A 92 -25.13 -41.99 10.22
C GLU A 92 -25.26 -41.02 9.02
N ASP A 93 -25.64 -39.76 9.28
CA ASP A 93 -25.73 -38.70 8.26
C ASP A 93 -24.37 -38.31 7.63
N GLY A 94 -23.25 -38.76 8.21
CA GLY A 94 -21.91 -38.57 7.68
C GLY A 94 -21.03 -37.59 8.45
N GLY A 95 -19.95 -37.16 7.82
CA GLY A 95 -18.94 -36.26 8.40
C GLY A 95 -17.65 -36.24 7.59
N VAL A 96 -16.69 -35.44 8.02
CA VAL A 96 -15.36 -35.33 7.40
C VAL A 96 -14.40 -36.31 8.06
N LEU A 97 -13.85 -37.24 7.28
CA LEU A 97 -12.76 -38.09 7.73
C LEU A 97 -11.44 -37.31 7.74
N LEU A 98 -11.17 -36.59 6.65
CA LEU A 98 -10.02 -35.70 6.52
C LEU A 98 -10.33 -34.61 5.48
N SER A 99 -9.86 -33.40 5.74
CA SER A 99 -9.89 -32.30 4.77
C SER A 99 -8.70 -31.35 4.97
N THR A 100 -8.30 -30.65 3.91
CA THR A 100 -7.16 -29.71 3.93
C THR A 100 -7.55 -28.26 4.27
N VAL A 101 -8.84 -27.99 4.33
CA VAL A 101 -9.46 -26.71 4.69
C VAL A 101 -10.74 -26.99 5.50
N PRO A 102 -11.19 -26.09 6.40
CA PRO A 102 -12.43 -26.26 7.14
C PRO A 102 -13.65 -26.38 6.21
N LYS A 103 -14.54 -27.34 6.45
CA LYS A 103 -15.73 -27.59 5.60
C LYS A 103 -16.72 -26.43 5.51
N THR A 104 -16.68 -25.51 6.47
CA THR A 104 -17.53 -24.31 6.56
C THR A 104 -16.80 -23.04 6.11
N GLY A 105 -15.57 -23.15 5.59
CA GLY A 105 -14.84 -22.01 5.03
C GLY A 105 -15.46 -21.51 3.73
N LEU A 106 -15.19 -20.25 3.39
CA LEU A 106 -15.67 -19.62 2.15
C LEU A 106 -15.11 -20.36 0.93
N GLU A 107 -15.99 -20.88 0.07
CA GLU A 107 -15.61 -21.66 -1.13
C GLU A 107 -14.70 -22.87 -0.85
N ALA A 108 -14.70 -23.39 0.38
CA ALA A 108 -13.77 -24.42 0.83
C ALA A 108 -13.71 -25.65 -0.11
N ARG A 109 -14.87 -26.08 -0.64
CA ARG A 109 -14.97 -27.20 -1.60
C ARG A 109 -14.31 -26.93 -2.95
N GLN A 110 -14.21 -25.67 -3.37
CA GLN A 110 -13.60 -25.27 -4.64
C GLN A 110 -12.07 -25.25 -4.59
N VAL A 111 -11.48 -25.17 -3.39
CA VAL A 111 -10.02 -25.04 -3.23
C VAL A 111 -9.36 -26.25 -2.57
N GLY A 112 -10.03 -26.92 -1.63
CA GLY A 112 -9.46 -27.98 -0.81
C GLY A 112 -9.65 -29.41 -1.32
N LEU A 113 -9.05 -30.35 -0.59
CA LEU A 113 -9.34 -31.79 -0.65
C LEU A 113 -10.27 -32.17 0.51
N PHE A 114 -11.26 -33.01 0.23
CA PHE A 114 -12.15 -33.58 1.23
C PHE A 114 -12.31 -35.08 1.02
N ILE A 115 -12.11 -35.84 2.10
CA ILE A 115 -12.48 -37.24 2.25
C ILE A 115 -13.64 -37.26 3.23
N THR A 116 -14.85 -37.48 2.73
CA THR A 116 -16.09 -37.39 3.52
C THR A 116 -16.85 -38.70 3.53
N ALA A 117 -17.51 -38.99 4.63
CA ALA A 117 -18.57 -39.97 4.68
C ALA A 117 -19.91 -39.26 4.53
N THR A 118 -20.76 -39.78 3.65
CA THR A 118 -22.19 -39.48 3.59
C THR A 118 -22.96 -40.67 4.19
N HIS A 119 -24.29 -40.63 4.16
CA HIS A 119 -25.10 -41.79 4.56
C HIS A 119 -24.71 -43.06 3.77
N ASP A 120 -24.62 -42.96 2.44
CA ASP A 120 -24.46 -44.12 1.58
C ASP A 120 -23.02 -44.34 1.07
N ASN A 121 -22.22 -43.27 0.95
CA ASN A 121 -20.94 -43.30 0.25
C ASN A 121 -19.81 -42.63 1.03
N LEU A 122 -18.58 -43.12 0.85
CA LEU A 122 -17.37 -42.33 1.09
C LEU A 122 -17.00 -41.61 -0.21
N LEU A 123 -16.79 -40.31 -0.13
CA LEU A 123 -16.49 -39.45 -1.27
C LEU A 123 -15.10 -38.82 -1.09
N VAL A 124 -14.30 -38.86 -2.14
CA VAL A 124 -13.10 -38.03 -2.28
C VAL A 124 -13.41 -36.93 -3.28
N THR A 125 -13.35 -35.68 -2.83
CA THR A 125 -13.56 -34.52 -3.69
C THR A 125 -12.38 -33.57 -3.59
N GLN A 126 -11.96 -33.02 -4.72
CA GLN A 126 -10.87 -32.06 -4.80
C GLN A 126 -11.26 -30.94 -5.76
N ARG A 127 -11.17 -29.70 -5.29
CA ARG A 127 -11.48 -28.50 -6.09
C ARG A 127 -12.80 -28.58 -6.85
N GLY A 128 -13.87 -28.96 -6.16
CA GLY A 128 -15.23 -29.09 -6.71
C GLY A 128 -15.48 -30.36 -7.55
N ALA A 129 -14.45 -31.14 -7.87
CA ALA A 129 -14.60 -32.40 -8.62
C ALA A 129 -14.69 -33.61 -7.68
N VAL A 130 -15.61 -34.53 -7.96
CA VAL A 130 -15.68 -35.84 -7.29
C VAL A 130 -14.69 -36.79 -7.98
N LEU A 131 -13.70 -37.26 -7.23
CA LEU A 131 -12.63 -38.13 -7.74
C LEU A 131 -12.91 -39.61 -7.49
N LEU A 132 -13.56 -39.91 -6.36
CA LEU A 132 -13.87 -41.27 -5.94
C LEU A 132 -15.18 -41.29 -5.17
N SER A 133 -16.00 -42.31 -5.39
CA SER A 133 -17.23 -42.57 -4.65
C SER A 133 -17.37 -44.06 -4.39
N VAL A 134 -17.33 -44.47 -3.13
CA VAL A 134 -17.41 -45.89 -2.75
C VAL A 134 -18.52 -46.14 -1.73
N PRO A 135 -19.25 -47.28 -1.79
CA PRO A 135 -20.31 -47.57 -0.84
C PRO A 135 -19.78 -47.65 0.60
N ARG A 136 -20.29 -46.79 1.49
CA ARG A 136 -19.83 -46.65 2.88
C ARG A 136 -19.95 -47.96 3.65
N ALA A 137 -21.08 -48.65 3.50
CA ALA A 137 -21.34 -49.91 4.22
C ALA A 137 -20.31 -51.00 3.90
N ALA A 138 -19.89 -51.12 2.64
CA ALA A 138 -18.88 -52.07 2.22
C ALA A 138 -17.46 -51.65 2.65
N ALA A 139 -17.15 -50.36 2.48
CA ALA A 139 -15.84 -49.81 2.82
C ALA A 139 -15.55 -49.88 4.33
N GLN A 140 -16.51 -49.49 5.19
CA GLN A 140 -16.31 -49.47 6.65
C GLN A 140 -16.23 -50.86 7.29
N ALA A 141 -16.77 -51.89 6.62
CA ALA A 141 -16.73 -53.27 7.10
C ALA A 141 -15.43 -54.00 6.73
N SER A 142 -14.67 -53.48 5.75
CA SER A 142 -13.39 -54.06 5.32
C SER A 142 -12.25 -53.52 6.18
N ALA A 143 -11.57 -54.39 6.92
CA ALA A 143 -10.45 -54.01 7.79
C ALA A 143 -9.22 -53.54 7.00
N ASP A 144 -9.03 -54.06 5.79
CA ASP A 144 -7.90 -53.73 4.92
C ASP A 144 -8.21 -52.53 3.99
N CYS A 145 -9.41 -51.94 4.09
CA CYS A 145 -9.79 -50.82 3.22
C CYS A 145 -9.13 -49.51 3.64
N ALA A 146 -8.48 -48.84 2.70
CA ALA A 146 -7.89 -47.52 2.89
C ALA A 146 -8.10 -46.64 1.65
N ILE A 147 -8.43 -45.37 1.87
CA ILE A 147 -8.42 -44.34 0.82
C ILE A 147 -7.04 -43.72 0.79
N VAL A 148 -6.38 -43.78 -0.38
CA VAL A 148 -5.05 -43.21 -0.60
C VAL A 148 -5.11 -42.09 -1.63
N VAL A 149 -4.46 -40.96 -1.33
CA VAL A 149 -4.36 -39.80 -2.24
C VAL A 149 -2.93 -39.30 -2.26
N HIS A 150 -2.38 -39.15 -3.45
CA HIS A 150 -1.06 -38.61 -3.73
C HIS A 150 -1.21 -37.40 -4.65
N ALA A 151 -0.72 -36.24 -4.24
CA ALA A 151 -0.68 -35.04 -5.07
C ALA A 151 0.75 -34.50 -5.13
N ASP A 152 1.26 -34.20 -6.32
CA ASP A 152 2.60 -33.65 -6.52
C ASP A 152 2.68 -32.74 -7.75
N THR A 153 3.88 -32.44 -8.24
CA THR A 153 4.08 -31.57 -9.40
C THR A 153 3.63 -32.15 -10.73
N SER A 154 3.27 -33.44 -10.79
CA SER A 154 2.71 -34.10 -11.97
C SER A 154 1.17 -34.17 -11.98
N GLY A 155 0.53 -34.03 -10.82
CA GLY A 155 -0.92 -34.11 -10.70
C GLY A 155 -1.40 -34.74 -9.40
N THR A 156 -2.65 -35.22 -9.38
CA THR A 156 -3.26 -35.90 -8.22
C THR A 156 -3.78 -37.28 -8.63
N ARG A 157 -3.36 -38.31 -7.92
CA ARG A 157 -3.72 -39.71 -8.16
C ARG A 157 -4.06 -40.42 -6.85
N GLY A 158 -4.80 -41.50 -6.92
CA GLY A 158 -5.20 -42.22 -5.72
C GLY A 158 -6.31 -43.22 -5.99
N GLY A 159 -6.88 -43.75 -4.91
CA GLY A 159 -7.93 -44.74 -4.99
C GLY A 159 -8.32 -45.34 -3.66
N VAL A 160 -9.09 -46.42 -3.72
CA VAL A 160 -9.40 -47.28 -2.58
C VAL A 160 -8.61 -48.58 -2.68
N GLU A 161 -7.84 -48.89 -1.65
CA GLU A 161 -7.16 -50.16 -1.47
C GLU A 161 -8.03 -51.10 -0.63
N GLY A 162 -7.84 -52.42 -0.75
CA GLY A 162 -8.51 -53.41 0.11
C GLY A 162 -10.03 -53.55 -0.08
N LEU A 163 -10.60 -52.95 -1.14
CA LEU A 163 -12.01 -53.07 -1.49
C LEU A 163 -12.18 -53.29 -3.01
N PRO A 164 -12.82 -54.40 -3.45
CA PRO A 164 -13.07 -54.64 -4.87
C PRO A 164 -14.29 -53.84 -5.34
N VAL A 165 -14.05 -52.66 -5.92
CA VAL A 165 -15.07 -51.81 -6.55
C VAL A 165 -14.64 -51.44 -7.98
N GLU A 166 -15.62 -51.20 -8.85
CA GLU A 166 -15.36 -50.61 -10.17
C GLU A 166 -14.88 -49.16 -10.01
N ASP A 167 -13.99 -48.70 -10.90
CA ASP A 167 -13.39 -47.37 -10.86
C ASP A 167 -12.74 -47.02 -9.51
N ALA A 168 -12.05 -47.99 -8.90
CA ALA A 168 -11.39 -47.86 -7.60
C ALA A 168 -10.25 -46.83 -7.55
N ASN A 169 -9.79 -46.30 -8.69
CA ASN A 169 -8.63 -45.41 -8.78
C ASN A 169 -8.91 -44.23 -9.69
N PHE A 170 -8.23 -43.11 -9.43
CA PHE A 170 -8.21 -41.91 -10.26
C PHE A 170 -6.76 -41.46 -10.52
N ASP A 171 -6.53 -40.84 -11.67
CA ASP A 171 -5.24 -40.21 -12.04
C ASP A 171 -5.51 -38.93 -12.84
N ILE A 172 -5.37 -37.78 -12.19
CA ILE A 172 -5.49 -36.46 -12.79
C ILE A 172 -4.09 -35.92 -13.06
N GLN A 173 -3.68 -35.94 -14.32
CA GLN A 173 -2.36 -35.47 -14.78
C GLN A 173 -2.36 -33.96 -15.06
N ASP A 174 -2.83 -33.18 -14.08
CA ASP A 174 -2.80 -31.71 -14.10
C ASP A 174 -2.21 -31.19 -12.77
N SER A 175 -1.07 -30.52 -12.88
CA SER A 175 -0.35 -29.94 -11.73
C SER A 175 -1.14 -28.83 -11.04
N ASN A 176 -2.10 -28.20 -11.72
CA ASN A 176 -2.93 -27.14 -11.16
C ASN A 176 -4.09 -27.66 -10.31
N MET A 177 -4.34 -28.97 -10.34
CA MET A 177 -5.43 -29.57 -9.56
C MET A 177 -5.08 -29.81 -8.10
N ARG A 178 -3.82 -29.63 -7.68
CA ARG A 178 -3.39 -29.77 -6.27
C ARG A 178 -4.31 -28.99 -5.32
N PRO A 179 -4.66 -29.55 -4.14
CA PRO A 179 -5.51 -28.86 -3.19
C PRO A 179 -4.75 -27.72 -2.50
N GLN A 180 -5.51 -26.71 -2.06
CA GLN A 180 -5.03 -25.73 -1.09
C GLN A 180 -4.96 -26.38 0.30
N ILE A 181 -3.90 -26.08 1.05
CA ILE A 181 -3.69 -26.56 2.42
C ILE A 181 -3.65 -25.37 3.37
N ILE A 182 -4.66 -25.29 4.23
CA ILE A 182 -4.67 -24.41 5.39
C ILE A 182 -4.30 -25.20 6.65
N GLY A 183 -4.59 -26.49 6.66
CA GLY A 183 -4.35 -27.36 7.79
C GLY A 183 -4.83 -28.78 7.51
N VAL A 184 -5.05 -29.55 8.57
CA VAL A 184 -5.71 -30.86 8.50
C VAL A 184 -6.89 -30.86 9.46
N TYR A 185 -8.08 -31.04 8.90
CA TYR A 185 -9.35 -30.95 9.63
C TYR A 185 -10.15 -32.24 9.53
N THR A 186 -10.77 -32.64 10.64
CA THR A 186 -11.53 -33.89 10.75
C THR A 186 -12.68 -33.77 11.75
N ASP A 187 -13.76 -34.52 11.53
CA ASP A 187 -14.85 -34.72 12.50
C ASP A 187 -14.61 -35.98 13.37
N LEU A 188 -13.49 -36.70 13.18
CA LEU A 188 -13.15 -37.89 13.97
C LEU A 188 -12.86 -37.53 15.44
N PRO A 189 -13.23 -38.40 16.39
CA PRO A 189 -12.95 -38.18 17.80
C PRO A 189 -11.45 -38.26 18.10
N LYS A 190 -10.99 -37.54 19.12
CA LYS A 190 -9.57 -37.55 19.55
C LYS A 190 -9.01 -38.94 19.90
N THR A 191 -9.89 -39.88 20.22
CA THR A 191 -9.60 -41.28 20.57
C THR A 191 -9.62 -42.22 19.37
N ALA A 192 -9.82 -41.71 18.15
CA ALA A 192 -9.80 -42.54 16.95
C ALA A 192 -8.44 -43.25 16.79
N PRO A 193 -8.41 -44.53 16.38
CA PRO A 193 -7.18 -45.24 16.10
C PRO A 193 -6.36 -44.52 15.02
N THR A 194 -5.06 -44.39 15.23
CA THR A 194 -4.15 -43.74 14.27
C THR A 194 -3.44 -44.73 13.35
N ASP A 195 -3.61 -46.04 13.57
CA ASP A 195 -2.97 -47.08 12.76
C ASP A 195 -3.46 -47.02 11.31
N GLY A 196 -2.52 -46.79 10.38
CA GLY A 196 -2.83 -46.61 8.96
C GLY A 196 -3.40 -45.24 8.58
N LEU A 197 -3.73 -44.38 9.55
CA LEU A 197 -4.14 -42.99 9.32
C LEU A 197 -2.92 -42.10 9.20
N SER A 198 -2.71 -41.50 8.03
CA SER A 198 -1.58 -40.60 7.81
C SER A 198 -1.90 -39.46 6.84
N PHE A 199 -1.26 -38.34 7.10
CA PHE A 199 -1.17 -37.21 6.21
C PHE A 199 0.26 -36.69 6.28
N ARG A 200 0.88 -36.51 5.12
CA ARG A 200 2.21 -35.93 4.98
C ARG A 200 2.18 -34.92 3.85
N SER A 201 2.69 -33.71 4.08
CA SER A 201 2.72 -32.66 3.08
C SER A 201 4.05 -31.90 3.13
N THR A 202 4.68 -31.72 1.98
CA THR A 202 5.85 -30.84 1.82
C THR A 202 5.36 -29.47 1.39
N VAL A 203 5.55 -28.47 2.26
CA VAL A 203 5.21 -27.06 1.98
C VAL A 203 6.15 -26.53 0.90
N ASP A 204 5.63 -25.68 0.03
CA ASP A 204 6.46 -25.03 -0.99
C ASP A 204 7.29 -23.89 -0.39
N THR A 205 8.48 -24.25 0.10
CA THR A 205 9.46 -23.32 0.67
C THR A 205 10.60 -22.99 -0.31
N ARG A 206 10.35 -23.06 -1.62
CA ARG A 206 11.37 -22.82 -2.66
C ARG A 206 12.09 -21.47 -2.55
N PHE A 207 11.50 -20.48 -1.89
CA PHE A 207 12.10 -19.16 -1.71
C PHE A 207 12.88 -19.01 -0.40
N SER A 208 12.73 -19.94 0.54
CA SER A 208 13.43 -19.97 1.81
C SER A 208 14.83 -20.56 1.63
N THR A 209 15.74 -19.75 1.11
CA THR A 209 17.12 -20.15 0.84
C THR A 209 18.12 -19.46 1.75
N SER A 210 19.34 -19.98 1.79
CA SER A 210 20.51 -19.27 2.30
C SER A 210 21.75 -19.58 1.44
N PRO A 211 22.72 -18.64 1.33
CA PRO A 211 23.91 -18.90 0.55
C PRO A 211 24.81 -19.93 1.25
N THR A 212 25.23 -20.96 0.51
CA THR A 212 26.26 -21.89 0.99
C THR A 212 27.56 -21.15 1.34
N PRO A 213 28.43 -21.70 2.21
CA PRO A 213 29.73 -21.09 2.52
C PRO A 213 30.59 -20.82 1.28
N LEU A 214 30.49 -21.70 0.27
CA LEU A 214 31.15 -21.52 -1.04
C LEU A 214 30.60 -20.30 -1.76
N LYS A 215 29.26 -20.20 -1.91
CA LYS A 215 28.60 -19.06 -2.55
C LYS A 215 29.02 -17.76 -1.87
N LEU A 216 28.84 -17.66 -0.56
CA LEU A 216 29.18 -16.47 0.23
C LEU A 216 30.64 -16.03 0.02
N THR A 217 31.59 -16.97 0.09
CA THR A 217 33.02 -16.68 -0.09
C THR A 217 33.32 -16.12 -1.49
N LEU A 218 32.75 -16.75 -2.53
CA LEU A 218 32.95 -16.31 -3.91
C LEU A 218 32.31 -14.95 -4.19
N LEU A 219 31.14 -14.66 -3.62
CA LEU A 219 30.51 -13.34 -3.72
C LEU A 219 31.42 -12.26 -3.10
N ILE A 220 31.95 -12.50 -1.89
CA ILE A 220 32.87 -11.57 -1.21
C ILE A 220 34.12 -11.32 -2.06
N ILE A 221 34.76 -12.38 -2.59
CA ILE A 221 35.93 -12.26 -3.46
C ILE A 221 35.59 -11.44 -4.71
N GLY A 222 34.42 -11.66 -5.30
CA GLY A 222 33.94 -10.94 -6.47
C GLY A 222 33.77 -9.44 -6.23
N VAL A 223 33.13 -9.07 -5.12
CA VAL A 223 32.97 -7.66 -4.68
C VAL A 223 34.33 -7.00 -4.46
N LEU A 224 35.22 -7.63 -3.69
CA LEU A 224 36.56 -7.10 -3.40
C LEU A 224 37.40 -6.94 -4.67
N SER A 225 37.31 -7.91 -5.59
CA SER A 225 38.03 -7.89 -6.88
C SER A 225 37.54 -6.76 -7.79
N THR A 226 36.22 -6.50 -7.77
CA THR A 226 35.60 -5.38 -8.48
C THR A 226 36.05 -4.03 -7.91
N ILE A 227 36.03 -3.87 -6.58
CA ILE A 227 36.53 -2.66 -5.90
C ILE A 227 38.01 -2.43 -6.23
N ALA A 228 38.85 -3.47 -6.16
CA ALA A 228 40.26 -3.40 -6.52
C ALA A 228 40.46 -2.95 -7.98
N SER A 229 39.61 -3.39 -8.91
CA SER A 229 39.68 -2.99 -10.32
C SER A 229 39.37 -1.50 -10.52
N ILE A 230 38.41 -0.95 -9.77
CA ILE A 230 38.04 0.48 -9.80
C ILE A 230 39.15 1.33 -9.17
N ILE A 231 39.76 0.85 -8.08
CA ILE A 231 40.92 1.51 -7.45
C ILE A 231 42.10 1.54 -8.43
N ALA A 232 42.37 0.43 -9.12
CA ALA A 232 43.41 0.38 -10.16
C ALA A 232 43.10 1.35 -11.32
N LEU A 233 41.84 1.44 -11.77
CA LEU A 233 41.40 2.45 -12.73
C LEU A 233 41.64 3.89 -12.23
N ALA A 234 41.50 4.14 -10.92
CA ALA A 234 41.80 5.45 -10.33
C ALA A 234 43.27 5.82 -10.42
N VAL A 235 44.17 4.85 -10.23
CA VAL A 235 45.61 5.04 -10.42
C VAL A 235 45.91 5.38 -11.89
N LEU A 236 45.26 4.72 -12.83
CA LEU A 236 45.41 4.98 -14.28
C LEU A 236 44.90 6.38 -14.68
N ASP A 237 43.77 6.82 -14.12
CA ASP A 237 43.19 8.14 -14.37
C ASP A 237 44.04 9.31 -13.81
N ALA A 238 44.81 9.07 -12.76
CA ALA A 238 45.65 10.08 -12.11
C ALA A 238 46.87 10.52 -12.95
N ARG A 239 47.12 9.88 -14.10
CA ARG A 239 48.27 10.15 -14.99
C ARG A 239 48.23 11.54 -15.65
N ASP A 240 47.09 12.22 -15.69
CA ASP A 240 46.97 13.55 -16.30
C ASP A 240 47.70 14.69 -15.54
N GLY A 241 48.41 14.37 -14.45
CA GLY A 241 49.19 15.31 -13.64
C GLY A 241 48.33 16.28 -12.83
N ARG A 242 47.00 16.20 -12.97
CA ARG A 242 46.06 17.04 -12.24
C ARG A 242 45.80 16.40 -10.88
N LYS A 243 46.44 16.94 -9.85
CA LYS A 243 46.12 16.58 -8.46
C LYS A 243 44.61 16.73 -8.23
N ILE A 244 44.00 15.76 -7.55
CA ILE A 244 42.65 15.91 -6.99
C ILE A 244 42.75 17.09 -6.01
N ARG A 245 42.40 18.31 -6.45
CA ARG A 245 42.60 19.52 -5.63
C ARG A 245 41.82 19.49 -4.32
N ARG A 246 40.70 18.74 -4.25
CA ARG A 246 39.89 18.36 -3.07
C ARG A 246 38.74 17.43 -3.51
N LEU A 247 38.29 16.51 -2.66
CA LEU A 247 37.09 15.69 -2.90
C LEU A 247 35.81 16.54 -2.87
N LEU A 248 35.72 17.49 -1.91
CA LEU A 248 34.61 18.43 -1.72
C LEU A 248 35.16 19.88 -1.65
N PRO A 249 34.65 20.84 -2.45
CA PRO A 249 35.01 22.25 -2.40
C PRO A 249 34.79 22.90 -1.02
N THR A 250 35.64 23.85 -0.63
CA THR A 250 35.63 24.52 0.70
C THR A 250 34.31 25.22 1.06
N ARG A 251 33.49 25.58 0.07
CA ARG A 251 32.21 26.25 0.27
C ARG A 251 31.03 25.30 0.45
N TRP A 252 31.23 23.98 0.28
CA TRP A 252 30.14 22.99 0.42
C TRP A 252 29.55 22.92 1.82
N TRP A 253 30.36 23.17 2.85
CA TRP A 253 29.92 23.12 4.25
C TRP A 253 29.27 24.43 4.76
N ARG A 254 29.22 25.48 3.95
CA ARG A 254 28.58 26.74 4.36
C ARG A 254 27.08 26.66 4.05
N PRO A 255 26.20 26.57 5.06
CA PRO A 255 24.75 26.58 4.82
C PRO A 255 24.34 27.93 4.20
N THR A 256 23.39 27.89 3.28
CA THR A 256 22.77 29.09 2.70
C THR A 256 21.34 29.25 3.21
N VAL A 257 20.76 30.44 3.04
CA VAL A 257 19.36 30.71 3.40
C VAL A 257 18.40 29.74 2.71
N LEU A 258 18.67 29.38 1.46
CA LEU A 258 17.89 28.40 0.71
C LEU A 258 18.00 26.99 1.31
N ASP A 259 19.18 26.59 1.79
CA ASP A 259 19.32 25.29 2.45
C ASP A 259 18.54 25.27 3.76
N GLY A 260 18.59 26.35 4.55
CA GLY A 260 17.79 26.50 5.76
C GLY A 260 16.29 26.44 5.47
N PHE A 261 15.84 27.12 4.41
CA PHE A 261 14.43 27.10 4.00
C PHE A 261 13.95 25.71 3.57
N VAL A 262 14.66 25.05 2.65
CA VAL A 262 14.29 23.71 2.16
C VAL A 262 14.31 22.69 3.31
N THR A 263 15.34 22.75 4.16
CA THR A 263 15.45 21.87 5.33
C THR A 263 14.31 22.12 6.32
N ALA A 264 13.96 23.38 6.60
CA ALA A 264 12.87 23.71 7.52
C ALA A 264 11.51 23.25 7.00
N VAL A 265 11.23 23.47 5.71
CA VAL A 265 9.98 22.99 5.08
C VAL A 265 9.90 21.47 5.15
N LEU A 266 10.97 20.75 4.80
CA LEU A 266 10.99 19.29 4.84
C LEU A 266 10.91 18.73 6.26
N ALA A 267 11.55 19.38 7.24
CA ALA A 267 11.48 18.96 8.64
C ALA A 267 10.08 19.17 9.21
N LEU A 268 9.41 20.28 8.86
CA LEU A 268 8.01 20.49 9.19
C LEU A 268 7.12 19.44 8.50
N TRP A 269 7.38 19.18 7.20
CA TRP A 269 6.61 18.22 6.42
C TRP A 269 6.77 16.78 6.89
N LEU A 270 7.93 16.39 7.40
CA LEU A 270 8.14 15.11 8.07
C LEU A 270 7.12 14.91 9.20
N MET A 271 6.87 15.97 9.97
CA MET A 271 5.99 15.95 11.15
C MET A 271 4.51 16.04 10.81
N ILE A 272 4.12 16.83 9.80
CA ILE A 272 2.70 17.11 9.54
C ILE A 272 2.18 16.53 8.22
N GLY A 273 3.06 16.24 7.26
CA GLY A 273 2.69 15.85 5.90
C GLY A 273 2.01 14.47 5.82
N GLY A 274 1.19 14.28 4.80
CA GLY A 274 0.47 13.03 4.55
C GLY A 274 1.40 11.88 4.16
N ASN A 275 0.90 10.66 4.39
CA ASN A 275 1.50 9.42 3.89
C ASN A 275 1.27 9.25 2.38
N THR A 276 1.98 8.28 1.82
CA THR A 276 1.73 7.77 0.47
C THR A 276 0.91 6.48 0.54
N ALA A 277 0.43 5.98 -0.60
CA ALA A 277 -0.44 4.80 -0.67
C ALA A 277 0.22 3.56 -0.05
N ASP A 278 1.37 3.13 -0.58
CA ASP A 278 2.01 1.85 -0.23
C ASP A 278 2.91 1.93 1.02
N ASP A 279 2.78 2.95 1.87
CA ASP A 279 3.64 3.06 3.06
C ASP A 279 3.44 1.88 4.00
N GLY A 280 2.19 1.42 4.18
CA GLY A 280 1.88 0.25 5.00
C GLY A 280 2.43 -1.04 4.39
N TYR A 281 2.30 -1.19 3.07
CA TYR A 281 2.89 -2.30 2.32
C TYR A 281 4.41 -2.43 2.58
N GLN A 282 5.16 -1.33 2.51
CA GLN A 282 6.61 -1.34 2.75
C GLN A 282 6.96 -1.72 4.20
N VAL A 283 6.16 -1.24 5.17
CA VAL A 283 6.35 -1.58 6.60
C VAL A 283 6.13 -3.06 6.84
N THR A 284 5.04 -3.64 6.34
CA THR A 284 4.71 -5.04 6.61
C THR A 284 5.73 -5.98 5.99
N VAL A 285 6.07 -5.82 4.71
CA VAL A 285 7.08 -6.65 4.03
C VAL A 285 8.41 -6.59 4.79
N GLY A 286 8.88 -5.40 5.16
CA GLY A 286 10.14 -5.27 5.89
C GLY A 286 10.09 -5.84 7.33
N ARG A 287 8.93 -5.89 7.98
CA ARG A 287 8.76 -6.49 9.32
C ARG A 287 8.59 -8.01 9.29
N VAL A 288 8.04 -8.56 8.22
CA VAL A 288 7.83 -10.01 8.04
C VAL A 288 9.07 -10.71 7.49
N ALA A 289 9.85 -10.03 6.62
CA ALA A 289 11.02 -10.61 5.95
C ALA A 289 12.02 -11.36 6.86
N PRO A 290 12.38 -10.88 8.07
CA PRO A 290 13.28 -11.62 8.95
C PRO A 290 12.76 -12.99 9.39
N GLY A 291 11.44 -13.15 9.54
CA GLY A 291 10.80 -14.43 9.88
C GLY A 291 10.61 -15.33 8.68
N ALA A 292 10.26 -14.74 7.52
CA ALA A 292 10.06 -15.49 6.28
C ALA A 292 11.38 -16.05 5.73
N GLY A 293 12.51 -15.37 6.00
CA GLY A 293 13.84 -15.73 5.49
C GLY A 293 14.19 -15.08 4.15
N TYR A 294 13.22 -14.44 3.49
CA TYR A 294 13.36 -13.74 2.22
C TYR A 294 12.37 -12.57 2.13
N LEU A 295 12.41 -11.81 1.04
CA LEU A 295 11.50 -10.67 0.80
C LEU A 295 10.14 -11.13 0.27
N ASP A 296 9.36 -11.75 1.15
CA ASP A 296 8.02 -12.25 0.88
C ASP A 296 7.06 -11.14 0.40
N ASN A 297 6.33 -11.40 -0.70
CA ASN A 297 5.24 -10.55 -1.13
C ASN A 297 3.98 -10.86 -0.31
N TYR A 298 3.98 -10.41 0.93
CA TYR A 298 2.99 -10.76 1.95
C TYR A 298 1.51 -10.61 1.55
N TYR A 299 1.20 -9.65 0.65
CA TYR A 299 -0.19 -9.30 0.33
C TYR A 299 -0.71 -9.92 -0.97
N ARG A 300 0.15 -10.48 -1.83
CA ARG A 300 -0.24 -10.94 -3.19
C ARG A 300 0.82 -11.88 -3.77
N TYR A 301 0.48 -12.58 -4.85
CA TYR A 301 1.41 -13.39 -5.65
C TYR A 301 1.91 -14.64 -4.93
N PHE A 302 1.14 -15.23 -4.02
CA PHE A 302 1.43 -16.54 -3.42
C PHE A 302 2.78 -16.58 -2.69
N GLY A 303 3.21 -15.46 -2.12
CA GLY A 303 4.48 -15.33 -1.39
C GLY A 303 5.74 -15.40 -2.26
N VAL A 304 5.68 -15.12 -3.56
CA VAL A 304 6.91 -15.02 -4.36
C VAL A 304 7.79 -13.83 -3.90
N PRO A 305 9.12 -13.93 -4.02
CA PRO A 305 10.02 -12.88 -3.59
C PRO A 305 9.85 -11.60 -4.41
N GLN A 306 10.18 -10.45 -3.79
CA GLN A 306 10.30 -9.16 -4.49
C GLN A 306 11.57 -9.08 -5.37
N ASP A 307 12.53 -9.98 -5.18
CA ASP A 307 13.74 -10.06 -6.00
C ASP A 307 13.42 -10.32 -7.48
N PRO A 308 14.16 -9.72 -8.44
CA PRO A 308 15.45 -9.05 -8.30
C PRO A 308 15.37 -7.56 -7.91
N PHE A 309 14.17 -7.06 -7.55
CA PHE A 309 13.92 -5.68 -7.17
C PHE A 309 13.55 -5.59 -5.69
N GLY A 310 14.52 -5.60 -4.77
CA GLY A 310 14.16 -5.74 -3.35
C GLY A 310 15.13 -5.23 -2.31
N TRP A 311 16.37 -4.90 -2.64
CA TRP A 311 17.39 -4.60 -1.62
C TRP A 311 17.05 -3.43 -0.71
N HIS A 312 16.14 -2.54 -1.12
CA HIS A 312 15.70 -1.45 -0.25
C HIS A 312 14.93 -1.94 0.97
N TYR A 313 14.17 -3.03 0.85
CA TYR A 313 13.48 -3.65 1.98
C TYR A 313 14.47 -4.13 3.04
N GLN A 314 15.66 -4.59 2.64
CA GLN A 314 16.68 -5.08 3.57
C GLN A 314 17.17 -3.97 4.51
N TYR A 315 17.46 -2.77 3.99
CA TYR A 315 17.83 -1.65 4.87
C TYR A 315 16.62 -1.11 5.65
N LEU A 316 15.40 -1.18 5.10
CA LEU A 316 14.18 -0.78 5.80
C LEU A 316 13.89 -1.69 6.99
N ALA A 317 14.03 -3.01 6.82
CA ALA A 317 13.91 -3.99 7.89
C ALA A 317 14.87 -3.67 9.04
N LYS A 318 16.15 -3.43 8.73
CA LYS A 318 17.16 -3.00 9.72
C LYS A 318 16.86 -1.64 10.34
N TRP A 319 16.27 -0.71 9.59
CA TRP A 319 15.84 0.58 10.11
C TRP A 319 14.70 0.44 11.12
N MET A 320 13.78 -0.51 10.89
CA MET A 320 12.63 -0.81 11.74
C MET A 320 12.98 -1.61 13.00
N GLU A 321 14.06 -2.38 12.99
CA GLU A 321 14.62 -3.02 14.22
C GLU A 321 14.96 -1.98 15.30
N VAL A 322 15.33 -0.76 14.90
CA VAL A 322 15.59 0.35 15.84
C VAL A 322 14.29 0.93 16.38
N SER A 323 13.35 1.25 15.50
CA SER A 323 12.01 1.75 15.87
C SER A 323 11.06 1.70 14.68
N THR A 324 9.79 1.40 14.95
CA THR A 324 8.71 1.53 13.97
C THR A 324 7.96 2.87 14.09
N ALA A 325 8.38 3.77 14.98
CA ALA A 325 7.71 5.04 15.18
C ALA A 325 7.77 5.93 13.92
N ILE A 326 6.66 6.59 13.59
CA ILE A 326 6.49 7.30 12.31
C ILE A 326 7.54 8.40 12.04
N PRO A 327 7.90 9.27 13.01
CA PRO A 327 8.96 10.26 12.79
C PRO A 327 10.32 9.63 12.47
N TRP A 328 10.62 8.47 13.05
CA TRP A 328 11.85 7.73 12.76
C TRP A 328 11.82 7.11 11.36
N LEU A 329 10.70 6.51 10.96
CA LEU A 329 10.52 5.98 9.61
C LEU A 329 10.66 7.09 8.55
N ARG A 330 10.02 8.25 8.77
CA ARG A 330 10.09 9.40 7.85
C ARG A 330 11.43 10.16 7.88
N LEU A 331 12.28 9.91 8.87
CA LEU A 331 13.64 10.46 8.88
C LEU A 331 14.43 9.98 7.66
N LEU A 332 14.20 8.75 7.21
CA LEU A 332 14.92 8.17 6.08
C LEU A 332 14.65 8.89 4.74
N PRO A 333 13.39 9.05 4.27
CA PRO A 333 13.12 9.86 3.08
C PRO A 333 13.54 11.33 3.27
N PHE A 334 13.46 11.88 4.48
CA PHE A 334 14.02 13.22 4.75
C PHE A 334 15.53 13.30 4.47
N LEU A 335 16.32 12.31 4.91
CA LEU A 335 17.76 12.26 4.63
C LEU A 335 18.04 12.17 3.12
N PHE A 336 17.26 11.38 2.37
CA PHE A 336 17.35 11.33 0.92
C PHE A 336 16.98 12.68 0.26
N ALA A 337 16.00 13.39 0.80
CA ALA A 337 15.60 14.72 0.34
C ALA A 337 16.75 15.72 0.49
N ILE A 338 17.38 15.75 1.68
CA ILE A 338 18.51 16.64 1.97
C ILE A 338 19.72 16.31 1.09
N ALA A 339 20.05 15.02 0.92
CA ALA A 339 21.11 14.59 0.02
C ALA A 339 20.83 15.04 -1.42
N THR A 340 19.62 14.84 -1.92
CA THR A 340 19.20 15.26 -3.27
C THR A 340 19.28 16.78 -3.41
N TRP A 341 18.78 17.54 -2.44
CA TRP A 341 18.86 19.00 -2.45
C TRP A 341 20.30 19.50 -2.50
N PHE A 342 21.22 18.89 -1.74
CA PHE A 342 22.63 19.26 -1.81
C PHE A 342 23.27 18.93 -3.15
N LEU A 343 22.91 17.81 -3.79
CA LEU A 343 23.35 17.53 -5.16
C LEU A 343 22.84 18.61 -6.13
N ILE A 344 21.58 19.05 -5.99
CA ILE A 344 20.99 20.13 -6.80
C ILE A 344 21.76 21.44 -6.57
N SER A 345 21.83 21.91 -5.33
CA SER A 345 22.29 23.26 -4.97
C SER A 345 23.80 23.42 -5.09
N ARG A 346 24.58 22.36 -4.79
CA ARG A 346 26.05 22.43 -4.73
C ARG A 346 26.74 21.92 -5.99
N ILE A 347 26.07 21.08 -6.79
CA ILE A 347 26.69 20.42 -7.93
C ILE A 347 25.93 20.71 -9.23
N ALA A 348 24.65 20.39 -9.31
CA ALA A 348 23.88 20.50 -10.55
C ALA A 348 23.77 21.95 -11.02
N ILE A 349 23.28 22.87 -10.18
CA ILE A 349 23.12 24.29 -10.55
C ILE A 349 24.46 24.91 -10.97
N PRO A 350 25.57 24.78 -10.20
CA PRO A 350 26.88 25.28 -10.63
C PRO A 350 27.40 24.65 -11.94
N ARG A 351 27.10 23.37 -12.19
CA ARG A 351 27.52 22.66 -13.40
C ARG A 351 26.80 23.17 -14.65
N LEU A 352 25.54 23.58 -14.51
CA LEU A 352 24.70 24.09 -15.58
C LEU A 352 25.07 25.52 -16.03
N GLY A 353 25.89 26.26 -15.28
CA GLY A 353 26.48 27.51 -15.75
C GLY A 353 26.62 28.59 -14.69
N ARG A 354 27.32 29.68 -15.05
CA ARG A 354 27.49 30.85 -14.17
C ARG A 354 26.17 31.59 -13.98
N THR A 355 25.38 31.75 -15.05
CA THR A 355 24.10 32.48 -15.02
C THR A 355 23.15 31.90 -13.97
N LEU A 356 22.93 30.58 -13.98
CA LEU A 356 22.05 29.91 -13.02
C LEU A 356 22.58 29.98 -11.58
N ARG A 357 23.92 29.90 -11.42
CA ARG A 357 24.55 29.95 -10.09
C ARG A 357 24.46 31.35 -9.46
N SER A 358 24.61 32.41 -10.25
CA SER A 358 24.58 33.79 -9.74
C SER A 358 23.18 34.33 -9.55
N ASP A 359 22.20 33.85 -10.31
CA ASP A 359 20.82 34.30 -10.22
C ASP A 359 20.16 33.77 -8.93
N SER A 360 19.63 34.67 -8.10
CA SER A 360 18.88 34.30 -6.91
C SER A 360 17.53 33.69 -7.25
N VAL A 361 16.85 34.20 -8.28
CA VAL A 361 15.51 33.78 -8.67
C VAL A 361 15.54 32.38 -9.24
N ALA A 362 16.52 32.07 -10.10
CA ALA A 362 16.72 30.70 -10.61
C ALA A 362 16.96 29.69 -9.48
N ARG A 363 17.70 30.06 -8.43
CA ARG A 363 17.94 29.19 -7.26
C ARG A 363 16.67 28.99 -6.41
N TRP A 364 15.84 30.01 -6.24
CA TRP A 364 14.53 29.89 -5.60
C TRP A 364 13.58 29.03 -6.43
N ALA A 365 13.57 29.17 -7.76
CA ALA A 365 12.81 28.30 -8.65
C ALA A 365 13.23 26.83 -8.49
N ALA A 366 14.54 26.55 -8.36
CA ALA A 366 15.00 25.20 -8.07
C ALA A 366 14.48 24.65 -6.74
N ALA A 367 14.58 25.43 -5.65
CA ALA A 367 14.11 25.02 -4.34
C ALA A 367 12.61 24.72 -4.33
N LEU A 368 11.80 25.64 -4.86
CA LEU A 368 10.35 25.52 -4.84
C LEU A 368 9.85 24.43 -5.78
N ALA A 369 10.43 24.27 -6.97
CA ALA A 369 10.05 23.17 -7.87
C ALA A 369 10.46 21.80 -7.33
N PHE A 370 11.61 21.71 -6.65
CA PHE A 370 12.00 20.50 -5.93
C PHE A 370 10.97 20.14 -4.84
N LEU A 371 10.61 21.10 -3.97
CA LEU A 371 9.62 20.89 -2.92
C LEU A 371 8.23 20.56 -3.47
N ALA A 372 7.82 21.20 -4.57
CA ALA A 372 6.51 20.98 -5.19
C ALA A 372 6.32 19.55 -5.72
N VAL A 373 7.40 18.85 -6.08
CA VAL A 373 7.34 17.42 -6.44
C VAL A 373 7.67 16.54 -5.23
N TRP A 374 8.63 16.90 -4.39
CA TRP A 374 9.05 16.05 -3.28
C TRP A 374 7.94 15.82 -2.25
N MET A 375 7.29 16.89 -1.78
CA MET A 375 6.31 16.80 -0.68
C MET A 375 5.12 15.86 -0.95
N PRO A 376 4.45 15.89 -2.13
CA PRO A 376 3.29 15.04 -2.40
C PRO A 376 3.62 13.58 -2.77
N PHE A 377 4.88 13.28 -3.17
CA PHE A 377 5.26 11.96 -3.68
C PHE A 377 6.26 11.22 -2.78
N ASN A 378 7.22 11.92 -2.19
CA ASN A 378 8.44 11.34 -1.59
C ASN A 378 8.51 11.54 -0.06
N ASN A 379 7.36 11.59 0.61
CA ASN A 379 7.29 11.74 2.08
C ASN A 379 7.24 10.39 2.83
N GLY A 380 6.79 9.35 2.13
CA GLY A 380 6.59 8.00 2.66
C GLY A 380 7.81 7.09 2.57
N LEU A 381 7.60 5.79 2.84
CA LEU A 381 8.61 4.73 2.80
C LEU A 381 8.75 4.04 1.45
N ARG A 382 7.95 4.45 0.46
CA ARG A 382 8.12 3.98 -0.91
C ARG A 382 9.54 4.22 -1.44
N VAL A 383 9.82 3.60 -2.59
CA VAL A 383 11.15 3.56 -3.22
C VAL A 383 11.58 4.85 -3.93
N GLU A 384 10.65 5.70 -4.34
CA GLU A 384 10.94 6.88 -5.17
C GLU A 384 11.93 7.88 -4.54
N PRO A 385 11.95 8.15 -3.21
CA PRO A 385 12.98 8.96 -2.57
C PRO A 385 14.41 8.49 -2.87
N ALA A 386 14.67 7.19 -2.78
CA ALA A 386 15.99 6.60 -3.04
C ALA A 386 16.32 6.63 -4.53
N ILE A 387 15.35 6.32 -5.40
CA ILE A 387 15.51 6.38 -6.86
C ILE A 387 15.81 7.80 -7.33
N THR A 388 15.12 8.79 -6.77
CA THR A 388 15.32 10.22 -7.05
C THR A 388 16.77 10.63 -6.77
N LEU A 389 17.30 10.23 -5.61
CA LEU A 389 18.69 10.45 -5.25
C LEU A 389 19.64 9.75 -6.24
N GLY A 390 19.38 8.49 -6.56
CA GLY A 390 20.17 7.67 -7.48
C GLY A 390 20.25 8.23 -8.90
N ILE A 391 19.13 8.68 -9.47
CA ILE A 391 19.08 9.33 -10.80
C ILE A 391 19.97 10.57 -10.83
N LEU A 392 19.83 11.44 -9.84
CA LEU A 392 20.61 12.68 -9.78
C LEU A 392 22.09 12.41 -9.54
N LEU A 393 22.41 11.48 -8.64
CA LEU A 393 23.78 11.07 -8.35
C LEU A 393 24.47 10.53 -9.61
N THR A 394 23.79 9.67 -10.36
CA THR A 394 24.28 9.14 -11.64
C THR A 394 24.55 10.28 -12.62
N TRP A 395 23.59 11.21 -12.82
CA TRP A 395 23.79 12.35 -13.72
C TRP A 395 24.97 13.24 -13.28
N VAL A 396 25.10 13.50 -11.98
CA VAL A 396 26.20 14.29 -11.40
C VAL A 396 27.55 13.60 -11.66
N LEU A 397 27.63 12.29 -11.46
CA LEU A 397 28.85 11.52 -11.66
C LEU A 397 29.25 11.45 -13.14
N VAL A 398 28.27 11.31 -14.05
CA VAL A 398 28.48 11.43 -15.50
C VAL A 398 29.01 12.81 -15.88
N GLU A 399 28.39 13.88 -15.39
CA GLU A 399 28.85 15.24 -15.66
C GLU A 399 30.26 15.51 -15.11
N ARG A 400 30.58 14.92 -13.94
CA ARG A 400 31.92 14.97 -13.37
C ARG A 400 32.92 14.21 -14.24
N ALA A 401 32.56 13.03 -14.77
CA ALA A 401 33.38 12.27 -15.70
C ALA A 401 33.67 13.08 -16.98
N ILE A 402 32.64 13.72 -17.56
CA ILE A 402 32.76 14.58 -18.74
C ILE A 402 33.67 15.79 -18.47
N ALA A 403 33.46 16.48 -17.35
CA ALA A 403 34.21 17.69 -17.00
C ALA A 403 35.68 17.39 -16.69
N THR A 404 35.96 16.27 -16.01
CA THR A 404 37.33 15.88 -15.62
C THR A 404 38.06 15.07 -16.67
N GLY A 405 37.34 14.40 -17.58
CA GLY A 405 37.91 13.48 -18.56
C GLY A 405 38.46 12.19 -17.94
N ARG A 406 37.84 11.72 -16.85
CA ARG A 406 38.20 10.54 -16.05
C ARG A 406 37.11 9.48 -16.10
N PHE A 407 37.51 8.20 -16.04
CA PHE A 407 36.60 7.06 -16.08
C PHE A 407 36.12 6.60 -14.70
N VAL A 408 36.84 6.87 -13.61
CA VAL A 408 36.37 6.50 -12.25
C VAL A 408 35.01 7.11 -11.90
N PRO A 409 34.74 8.42 -12.09
CA PRO A 409 33.41 8.95 -11.83
C PRO A 409 32.35 8.30 -12.72
N TYR A 410 32.71 7.87 -13.93
CA TYR A 410 31.80 7.16 -14.83
C TYR A 410 31.53 5.72 -14.34
N ALA A 411 32.55 5.01 -13.87
CA ALA A 411 32.41 3.69 -13.24
C ALA A 411 31.51 3.76 -12.01
N LEU A 412 31.68 4.77 -11.14
CA LEU A 412 30.78 5.01 -10.01
C LEU A 412 29.37 5.41 -10.45
N ALA A 413 29.21 6.12 -11.57
CA ALA A 413 27.90 6.40 -12.15
C ALA A 413 27.21 5.10 -12.60
N ILE A 414 27.96 4.16 -13.18
CA ILE A 414 27.46 2.84 -13.55
C ILE A 414 26.98 2.08 -12.31
N VAL A 415 27.78 2.05 -11.23
CA VAL A 415 27.37 1.43 -9.95
C VAL A 415 26.08 2.08 -9.44
N SER A 416 26.05 3.41 -9.38
CA SER A 416 24.86 4.17 -8.94
C SER A 416 23.63 3.82 -9.78
N ALA A 417 23.75 3.76 -11.11
CA ALA A 417 22.65 3.42 -12.00
C ALA A 417 22.17 1.97 -11.83
N ALA A 418 23.11 1.01 -11.70
CA ALA A 418 22.79 -0.40 -11.53
C ALA A 418 22.04 -0.64 -10.21
N PHE A 419 22.54 -0.11 -9.09
CA PHE A 419 21.86 -0.21 -7.80
C PHE A 419 20.54 0.56 -7.75
N THR A 420 20.41 1.66 -8.50
CA THR A 420 19.13 2.39 -8.60
C THR A 420 18.08 1.56 -9.36
N LEU A 421 18.49 0.85 -10.41
CA LEU A 421 17.62 -0.03 -11.19
C LEU A 421 17.10 -1.20 -10.36
N THR A 422 17.92 -1.78 -9.49
CA THR A 422 17.51 -2.93 -8.65
C THR A 422 16.70 -2.55 -7.41
N ILE A 423 16.41 -1.26 -7.19
CA ILE A 423 15.37 -0.85 -6.25
C ILE A 423 13.98 -1.10 -6.86
N HIS A 424 13.79 -0.73 -8.13
CA HIS A 424 12.50 -0.78 -8.82
C HIS A 424 12.71 -0.56 -10.33
N PRO A 425 11.87 -1.12 -11.23
CA PRO A 425 12.01 -0.94 -12.69
C PRO A 425 12.12 0.52 -13.17
N VAL A 426 11.44 1.45 -12.49
CA VAL A 426 11.52 2.91 -12.77
C VAL A 426 12.96 3.43 -12.63
N GLY A 427 13.80 2.80 -11.80
CA GLY A 427 15.21 3.12 -11.63
C GLY A 427 16.05 3.05 -12.91
N ALA A 428 15.56 2.41 -13.97
CA ALA A 428 16.18 2.41 -15.30
C ALA A 428 16.41 3.83 -15.86
N VAL A 429 15.68 4.85 -15.37
CA VAL A 429 15.94 6.27 -15.68
C VAL A 429 17.39 6.66 -15.40
N ALA A 430 18.02 6.10 -14.37
CA ALA A 430 19.42 6.38 -14.06
C ALA A 430 20.36 5.94 -15.20
N ALA A 431 20.05 4.81 -15.88
CA ALA A 431 20.82 4.35 -17.03
C ALA A 431 20.73 5.31 -18.23
N VAL A 432 19.62 6.04 -18.39
CA VAL A 432 19.47 7.08 -19.42
C VAL A 432 20.54 8.18 -19.25
N ALA A 433 20.90 8.52 -18.01
CA ALA A 433 21.96 9.50 -17.75
C ALA A 433 23.34 9.01 -18.26
N LEU A 434 23.62 7.70 -18.17
CA LEU A 434 24.81 7.10 -18.75
C LEU A 434 24.81 7.21 -20.27
N VAL A 435 23.69 6.86 -20.91
CA VAL A 435 23.52 6.92 -22.38
C VAL A 435 23.67 8.36 -22.87
N ALA A 436 23.07 9.34 -22.18
CA ALA A 436 23.19 10.76 -22.50
C ALA A 436 24.65 11.26 -22.42
N GLY A 437 25.46 10.66 -21.54
CA GLY A 437 26.89 10.93 -21.38
C GLY A 437 27.82 10.08 -22.26
N LEU A 438 27.31 9.14 -23.04
CA LEU A 438 28.14 8.14 -23.72
C LEU A 438 29.04 8.75 -24.81
N ARG A 439 28.51 9.61 -25.67
CA ARG A 439 29.28 10.23 -26.77
C ARG A 439 30.55 10.97 -26.30
N PRO A 440 30.50 11.87 -25.29
CA PRO A 440 31.72 12.50 -24.79
C PRO A 440 32.68 11.50 -24.14
N MET A 441 32.18 10.44 -23.49
CA MET A 441 33.02 9.38 -22.93
C MET A 441 33.72 8.54 -24.00
N LEU A 442 33.06 8.17 -25.09
CA LEU A 442 33.68 7.48 -26.21
C LEU A 442 34.81 8.30 -26.86
N ARG A 443 34.63 9.63 -26.95
CA ARG A 443 35.71 10.53 -27.41
C ARG A 443 36.91 10.51 -26.45
N ARG A 444 36.67 10.47 -25.14
CA ARG A 444 37.74 10.35 -24.13
C ARG A 444 38.42 8.99 -24.19
N LEU A 445 37.67 7.91 -24.39
CA LEU A 445 38.21 6.56 -24.56
C LEU A 445 39.16 6.50 -25.76
N LYS A 446 38.74 7.05 -26.91
CA LYS A 446 39.59 7.13 -28.11
C LYS A 446 40.89 7.90 -27.86
N SER A 447 40.86 8.94 -27.03
CA SER A 447 42.08 9.69 -26.68
C SER A 447 42.99 8.93 -25.70
N ARG A 448 42.44 8.15 -24.76
CA ARG A 448 43.23 7.47 -23.72
C ARG A 448 43.68 6.06 -24.07
N ARG A 449 43.08 5.42 -25.09
CA ARG A 449 43.42 4.04 -25.49
C ARG A 449 44.88 3.86 -25.91
N GLY A 450 45.51 4.89 -26.49
CA GLY A 450 46.92 4.83 -26.90
C GLY A 450 47.89 4.81 -25.72
N ASP A 451 47.47 5.38 -24.59
CA ASP A 451 48.28 5.54 -23.38
C ASP A 451 48.10 4.39 -22.38
N ILE A 452 46.84 4.06 -22.10
CA ILE A 452 46.47 3.14 -21.03
C ILE A 452 46.19 1.74 -21.60
N GLY A 453 45.76 1.65 -22.86
CA GLY A 453 45.17 0.45 -23.44
C GLY A 453 43.64 0.46 -23.29
N LEU A 454 42.97 -0.41 -24.05
CA LEU A 454 41.50 -0.50 -24.06
C LEU A 454 40.97 -1.29 -22.86
N TRP A 455 41.55 -2.47 -22.60
CA TRP A 455 41.09 -3.42 -21.58
C TRP A 455 41.18 -2.90 -20.13
N PRO A 456 42.24 -2.20 -19.70
CA PRO A 456 42.31 -1.64 -18.35
C PRO A 456 41.29 -0.52 -18.07
N ILE A 457 40.54 -0.08 -19.08
CA ILE A 457 39.42 0.85 -18.93
C ILE A 457 38.10 0.08 -19.00
N LEU A 458 37.90 -0.74 -20.03
CA LEU A 458 36.63 -1.43 -20.26
C LEU A 458 36.30 -2.44 -19.16
N ILE A 459 37.28 -3.23 -18.71
CA ILE A 459 37.04 -4.32 -17.75
C ILE A 459 36.56 -3.77 -16.40
N PRO A 460 37.24 -2.80 -15.75
CA PRO A 460 36.71 -2.21 -14.52
C PRO A 460 35.34 -1.54 -14.70
N THR A 461 35.06 -0.91 -15.85
CA THR A 461 33.74 -0.30 -16.10
C THR A 461 32.63 -1.35 -16.27
N THR A 462 32.93 -2.48 -16.90
CA THR A 462 31.99 -3.61 -17.02
C THR A 462 31.78 -4.28 -15.67
N ALA A 463 32.86 -4.55 -14.92
CA ALA A 463 32.79 -5.10 -13.57
C ALA A 463 31.94 -4.22 -12.64
N SER A 464 32.04 -2.89 -12.77
CA SER A 464 31.22 -1.94 -12.02
C SER A 464 29.72 -2.09 -12.27
N GLY A 465 29.30 -2.44 -13.50
CA GLY A 465 27.89 -2.65 -13.83
C GLY A 465 27.37 -4.00 -13.35
N LEU A 466 28.21 -5.03 -13.34
CA LEU A 466 27.86 -6.37 -12.87
C LEU A 466 27.96 -6.53 -11.35
N LEU A 467 28.47 -5.53 -10.63
CA LEU A 467 28.55 -5.54 -9.17
C LEU A 467 27.18 -5.82 -8.52
N VAL A 468 26.09 -5.38 -9.16
CA VAL A 468 24.73 -5.58 -8.66
C VAL A 468 24.27 -7.05 -8.70
N MET A 469 24.91 -7.91 -9.50
CA MET A 469 24.61 -9.35 -9.53
C MET A 469 24.93 -10.02 -8.19
N TYR A 470 25.93 -9.54 -7.45
CA TYR A 470 26.23 -10.08 -6.13
C TYR A 470 25.19 -9.70 -5.08
N GLU A 471 24.44 -8.62 -5.32
CA GLU A 471 23.36 -8.15 -4.46
C GLU A 471 22.08 -8.93 -4.79
N ILE A 472 21.65 -8.94 -6.06
CA ILE A 472 20.46 -9.67 -6.51
C ILE A 472 20.51 -11.16 -6.14
N PHE A 473 21.65 -11.80 -6.41
CA PHE A 473 21.83 -13.24 -6.17
C PHE A 473 22.58 -13.51 -4.87
N ALA A 474 22.54 -12.58 -3.90
CA ALA A 474 23.16 -12.79 -2.58
C ALA A 474 22.58 -14.03 -1.90
N ASP A 475 21.26 -14.16 -1.96
CA ASP A 475 20.52 -15.28 -1.40
C ASP A 475 19.83 -16.08 -2.52
N GLN A 476 18.82 -15.47 -3.17
CA GLN A 476 18.01 -16.11 -4.20
C GLN A 476 18.83 -16.61 -5.39
N PRO A 477 18.66 -17.88 -5.83
CA PRO A 477 19.22 -18.38 -7.09
C PRO A 477 18.41 -17.90 -8.31
N ILE A 478 18.91 -18.16 -9.52
CA ILE A 478 18.17 -17.75 -10.74
C ILE A 478 16.85 -18.49 -10.94
N ALA A 479 16.78 -19.76 -10.53
CA ALA A 479 15.56 -20.55 -10.66
C ALA A 479 14.38 -19.92 -9.91
N THR A 480 14.60 -19.43 -8.68
CA THR A 480 13.53 -18.82 -7.87
C THR A 480 13.09 -17.47 -8.43
N ILE A 481 14.02 -16.66 -8.93
CA ILE A 481 13.71 -15.37 -9.57
C ILE A 481 12.88 -15.58 -10.86
N LEU A 482 13.20 -16.59 -11.67
CA LEU A 482 12.42 -16.88 -12.87
C LEU A 482 10.99 -17.30 -12.53
N GLU A 483 10.81 -18.16 -11.53
CA GLU A 483 9.48 -18.54 -11.04
C GLU A 483 8.69 -17.33 -10.53
N GLY A 484 9.34 -16.45 -9.75
CA GLY A 484 8.69 -15.24 -9.23
C GLY A 484 8.25 -14.28 -10.34
N ILE A 485 9.05 -14.11 -11.40
CA ILE A 485 8.69 -13.30 -12.57
C ILE A 485 7.51 -13.92 -13.32
N GLU A 486 7.48 -15.24 -13.47
CA GLU A 486 6.36 -15.95 -14.10
C GLU A 486 5.06 -15.77 -13.31
N ALA A 487 5.11 -16.00 -12.00
CA ALA A 487 3.97 -15.80 -11.10
C ALA A 487 3.42 -14.36 -11.17
N GLN A 488 4.28 -13.36 -11.07
CA GLN A 488 3.87 -11.95 -11.18
C GLN A 488 3.31 -11.61 -12.58
N GLY A 489 3.85 -12.24 -13.62
CA GLY A 489 3.39 -12.09 -15.00
C GLY A 489 1.98 -12.61 -15.22
N VAL A 490 1.64 -13.76 -14.62
CA VAL A 490 0.30 -14.38 -14.70
C VAL A 490 -0.72 -13.66 -13.83
N VAL A 491 -0.37 -13.35 -12.57
CA VAL A 491 -1.29 -12.77 -11.58
C VAL A 491 -1.58 -11.29 -11.85
N GLY A 492 -0.58 -10.52 -12.30
CA GLY A 492 -0.73 -9.08 -12.56
C GLY A 492 -1.01 -8.22 -11.32
N PRO A 493 -1.16 -6.89 -11.49
CA PRO A 493 -1.42 -6.20 -12.75
C PRO A 493 -0.15 -5.87 -13.57
N THR A 494 -0.10 -6.35 -14.82
CA THR A 494 0.98 -6.06 -15.78
C THR A 494 0.43 -5.34 -17.02
N ASN A 495 0.65 -4.02 -17.10
CA ASN A 495 0.18 -3.22 -18.23
C ASN A 495 1.17 -3.20 -19.39
N LYS A 496 0.64 -3.29 -20.61
CA LYS A 496 1.41 -3.10 -21.84
C LYS A 496 1.99 -1.69 -21.93
N TRP A 497 3.07 -1.53 -22.68
CA TRP A 497 3.73 -0.24 -22.87
C TRP A 497 2.85 0.79 -23.59
N SER A 498 1.93 0.31 -24.44
CA SER A 498 0.93 1.14 -25.14
C SER A 498 -0.04 1.83 -24.18
N ASN A 499 -0.21 1.32 -22.96
CA ASN A 499 -1.17 1.83 -21.98
C ASN A 499 -0.60 2.97 -21.12
N GLU A 500 0.57 3.53 -21.46
CA GLU A 500 1.18 4.64 -20.69
C GLU A 500 0.26 5.88 -20.58
N ALA A 501 -0.65 6.10 -21.54
CA ALA A 501 -1.65 7.17 -21.44
C ALA A 501 -2.52 7.07 -20.18
N MET A 502 -2.74 5.86 -19.64
CA MET A 502 -3.50 5.63 -18.42
C MET A 502 -2.90 6.35 -17.22
N ARG A 503 -1.58 6.41 -17.10
CA ARG A 503 -0.91 7.13 -15.99
C ARG A 503 -1.28 8.60 -15.97
N TRP A 504 -1.35 9.22 -17.16
CA TRP A 504 -1.69 10.63 -17.32
C TRP A 504 -3.18 10.87 -17.14
N TYR A 505 -4.02 9.92 -17.53
CA TYR A 505 -5.45 9.92 -17.24
C TYR A 505 -5.71 9.89 -15.73
N ILE A 506 -5.10 8.95 -15.00
CA ILE A 506 -5.24 8.84 -13.54
C ILE A 506 -4.78 10.12 -12.83
N LEU A 507 -3.70 10.76 -13.30
CA LEU A 507 -3.22 12.03 -12.74
C LEU A 507 -4.28 13.17 -12.83
N LEU A 508 -5.20 13.09 -13.78
CA LEU A 508 -6.27 14.07 -14.00
C LEU A 508 -7.61 13.68 -13.36
N ASN A 509 -7.73 12.47 -12.81
CA ASN A 509 -8.93 12.03 -12.10
C ASN A 509 -9.07 12.74 -10.74
N PRO A 510 -10.30 12.92 -10.23
CA PRO A 510 -10.57 13.55 -8.94
C PRO A 510 -10.40 12.55 -7.77
N THR A 511 -9.24 11.89 -7.70
CA THR A 511 -8.88 10.92 -6.66
C THR A 511 -7.59 11.36 -5.95
N PRO A 512 -7.17 10.72 -4.82
CA PRO A 512 -5.91 11.03 -4.16
C PRO A 512 -4.69 10.92 -5.10
N ASP A 513 -4.75 10.02 -6.08
CA ASP A 513 -3.68 9.81 -7.07
C ASP A 513 -3.55 10.93 -8.10
N GLY A 514 -4.62 11.70 -8.30
CA GLY A 514 -4.69 12.84 -9.20
C GLY A 514 -4.94 14.16 -8.47
N SER A 515 -4.56 14.28 -7.20
CA SER A 515 -4.84 15.48 -6.41
C SER A 515 -4.11 16.74 -6.88
N ILE A 516 -4.59 17.91 -6.44
CA ILE A 516 -3.96 19.22 -6.76
C ILE A 516 -2.46 19.20 -6.45
N ALA A 517 -2.10 18.66 -5.28
CA ALA A 517 -0.71 18.61 -4.81
C ALA A 517 0.18 17.80 -5.75
N ARG A 518 -0.33 16.71 -6.34
CA ARG A 518 0.41 15.86 -7.30
C ARG A 518 0.53 16.50 -8.69
N ARG A 519 -0.49 17.23 -9.16
CA ARG A 519 -0.49 17.84 -10.51
C ARG A 519 0.52 18.98 -10.67
N VAL A 520 0.57 19.91 -9.72
CA VAL A 520 1.31 21.18 -9.89
C VAL A 520 2.81 20.94 -10.12
N GLY A 521 3.45 20.07 -9.33
CA GLY A 521 4.88 19.78 -9.49
C GLY A 521 5.24 19.16 -10.85
N ILE A 522 4.36 18.31 -11.38
CA ILE A 522 4.53 17.69 -12.70
C ILE A 522 4.33 18.71 -13.82
N PHE A 523 3.32 19.57 -13.72
CA PHE A 523 3.11 20.66 -14.67
C PHE A 523 4.26 21.66 -14.69
N VAL A 524 4.82 22.01 -13.52
CA VAL A 524 6.03 22.84 -13.44
C VAL A 524 7.20 22.18 -14.18
N THR A 525 7.39 20.87 -14.01
CA THR A 525 8.43 20.11 -14.71
C THR A 525 8.22 20.16 -16.23
N ILE A 526 7.01 19.88 -16.71
CA ILE A 526 6.66 19.90 -18.14
C ILE A 526 6.91 21.28 -18.75
N LEU A 527 6.38 22.34 -18.12
CA LEU A 527 6.55 23.72 -18.58
C LEU A 527 8.03 24.13 -18.61
N ALA A 528 8.81 23.73 -17.60
CA ALA A 528 10.24 23.99 -17.56
C ALA A 528 10.99 23.31 -18.72
N VAL A 529 10.70 22.03 -18.99
CA VAL A 529 11.30 21.29 -20.12
C VAL A 529 10.92 21.94 -21.45
N LEU A 530 9.64 22.23 -21.67
CA LEU A 530 9.16 22.83 -22.92
C LEU A 530 9.85 24.16 -23.19
N LEU A 531 9.95 25.04 -22.19
CA LEU A 531 10.63 26.32 -22.35
C LEU A 531 12.12 26.13 -22.64
N VAL A 532 12.79 25.24 -21.89
CA VAL A 532 14.21 24.95 -22.10
C VAL A 532 14.46 24.46 -23.52
N VAL A 533 13.67 23.49 -24.01
CA VAL A 533 13.79 22.95 -25.38
C VAL A 533 13.56 24.06 -26.42
N LEU A 534 12.48 24.83 -26.30
CA LEU A 534 12.16 25.91 -27.24
C LEU A 534 13.29 26.95 -27.34
N VAL A 535 13.88 27.34 -26.21
CA VAL A 535 14.99 28.29 -26.17
C VAL A 535 16.26 27.68 -26.76
N LEU A 536 16.58 26.43 -26.45
CA LEU A 536 17.81 25.78 -26.93
C LEU A 536 17.77 25.40 -28.41
N VAL A 537 16.61 25.04 -28.95
CA VAL A 537 16.41 24.82 -30.39
C VAL A 537 16.58 26.13 -31.15
N ARG A 538 16.01 27.22 -30.64
CA ARG A 538 16.11 28.56 -31.27
C ARG A 538 17.49 29.19 -31.11
N LYS A 539 18.13 29.03 -29.95
CA LYS A 539 19.44 29.57 -29.61
C LYS A 539 20.41 28.45 -29.32
N ARG A 540 21.21 28.08 -30.33
CA ARG A 540 22.24 27.01 -30.24
C ARG A 540 23.22 27.19 -29.06
N ASN A 541 23.46 28.43 -28.63
CA ASN A 541 24.28 28.72 -27.46
C ASN A 541 23.66 29.86 -26.63
N VAL A 542 23.66 29.72 -25.30
CA VAL A 542 23.14 30.71 -24.36
C VAL A 542 24.28 31.16 -23.46
N SER A 543 24.55 32.47 -23.45
CA SER A 543 25.71 33.01 -22.71
C SER A 543 25.63 32.69 -21.21
N GLY A 544 26.75 32.21 -20.67
CA GLY A 544 26.88 31.84 -19.25
C GLY A 544 26.15 30.55 -18.84
N VAL A 545 25.55 29.82 -19.78
CA VAL A 545 24.88 28.52 -19.56
C VAL A 545 25.64 27.41 -20.27
N ALA A 546 25.82 26.28 -19.59
CA ALA A 546 26.44 25.08 -20.13
C ALA A 546 25.41 24.27 -20.94
N THR A 547 25.10 24.75 -22.14
CA THR A 547 24.04 24.25 -23.03
C THR A 547 24.06 22.73 -23.22
N ALA A 548 25.25 22.13 -23.34
CA ALA A 548 25.39 20.67 -23.52
C ALA A 548 24.96 19.87 -22.28
N ALA A 549 25.19 20.40 -21.07
CA ALA A 549 24.76 19.74 -19.84
C ALA A 549 23.23 19.87 -19.66
N VAL A 550 22.66 21.03 -20.02
CA VAL A 550 21.20 21.22 -20.04
C VAL A 550 20.53 20.25 -21.02
N TRP A 551 21.07 20.07 -22.23
CA TRP A 551 20.56 19.08 -23.19
C TRP A 551 20.60 17.64 -22.67
N ARG A 552 21.64 17.26 -21.91
CA ARG A 552 21.69 15.93 -21.27
C ARG A 552 20.65 15.78 -20.16
N LEU A 553 20.40 16.83 -19.39
CA LEU A 553 19.33 16.83 -18.39
C LEU A 553 17.94 16.68 -19.04
N VAL A 554 17.70 17.39 -20.14
CA VAL A 554 16.49 17.23 -20.97
C VAL A 554 16.39 15.80 -21.51
N ALA A 555 17.51 15.21 -21.98
CA ALA A 555 17.53 13.83 -22.46
C ALA A 555 17.18 12.82 -21.36
N VAL A 556 17.67 13.01 -20.13
CA VAL A 556 17.28 12.18 -18.97
C VAL A 556 15.80 12.33 -18.68
N THR A 557 15.26 13.55 -18.75
CA THR A 557 13.83 13.80 -18.48
C THR A 557 12.93 13.18 -19.55
N GLY A 558 13.27 13.33 -20.83
CA GLY A 558 12.54 12.70 -21.94
C GLY A 558 12.68 11.18 -21.93
N GLY A 559 13.86 10.66 -21.60
CA GLY A 559 14.07 9.23 -21.43
C GLY A 559 13.36 8.67 -20.19
N ALA A 560 13.12 9.47 -19.15
CA ALA A 560 12.31 9.04 -18.01
C ALA A 560 10.86 8.75 -18.42
N VAL A 561 10.26 9.61 -19.26
CA VAL A 561 8.93 9.36 -19.84
C VAL A 561 8.92 8.07 -20.67
N ALA A 562 9.97 7.83 -21.47
CA ALA A 562 10.10 6.59 -22.23
C ALA A 562 10.23 5.36 -21.33
N VAL A 563 11.05 5.42 -20.27
CA VAL A 563 11.21 4.34 -19.30
C VAL A 563 9.88 4.04 -18.60
N LEU A 564 9.15 5.06 -18.14
CA LEU A 564 7.85 4.89 -17.50
C LEU A 564 6.85 4.12 -18.38
N ALA A 565 6.91 4.31 -19.71
CA ALA A 565 6.09 3.54 -20.63
C ALA A 565 6.36 2.02 -20.53
N PHE A 566 7.61 1.60 -20.31
CA PHE A 566 7.99 0.19 -20.19
C PHE A 566 7.85 -0.39 -18.76
N VAL A 567 7.55 0.43 -17.75
CA VAL A 567 7.31 -0.05 -16.39
C VAL A 567 5.97 -0.80 -16.33
N PRO A 568 5.88 -2.04 -15.84
CA PRO A 568 4.65 -2.83 -15.87
C PRO A 568 3.44 -2.15 -15.20
N THR A 569 3.66 -1.42 -14.12
CA THR A 569 2.60 -0.69 -13.39
C THR A 569 2.53 0.78 -13.80
N LYS A 570 1.32 1.31 -14.03
CA LYS A 570 1.09 2.70 -14.54
C LYS A 570 0.62 3.68 -13.47
N ALA A 571 1.07 3.51 -12.24
CA ALA A 571 0.62 4.34 -11.13
C ALA A 571 1.27 5.73 -11.09
N THR A 572 0.55 6.73 -10.58
CA THR A 572 1.01 8.14 -10.60
C THR A 572 2.11 8.41 -9.58
N HIS A 573 2.19 7.63 -8.49
CA HIS A 573 3.22 7.78 -7.46
C HIS A 573 4.65 7.70 -8.02
N GLN A 574 4.86 6.97 -9.13
CA GLN A 574 6.16 6.80 -9.79
C GLN A 574 6.69 8.13 -10.35
N MET A 575 5.83 9.14 -10.51
CA MET A 575 6.24 10.47 -10.93
C MET A 575 7.06 11.23 -9.87
N GLY A 576 7.17 10.71 -8.64
CA GLY A 576 8.05 11.25 -7.60
C GLY A 576 9.52 11.36 -8.02
N ILE A 577 9.98 10.52 -8.96
CA ILE A 577 11.34 10.56 -9.50
C ILE A 577 11.71 11.91 -10.14
N PHE A 578 10.71 12.65 -10.65
CA PHE A 578 10.92 13.93 -11.30
C PHE A 578 11.39 15.01 -10.33
N ALA A 579 11.30 14.81 -9.00
CA ALA A 579 11.81 15.76 -8.01
C ALA A 579 13.31 16.08 -8.22
N SER A 580 14.09 15.07 -8.62
CA SER A 580 15.52 15.24 -8.94
C SER A 580 15.79 16.16 -10.13
N LEU A 581 14.85 16.24 -11.07
CA LEU A 581 14.97 16.94 -12.35
C LEU A 581 14.26 18.30 -12.32
N ALA A 582 13.13 18.39 -11.60
CA ALA A 582 12.26 19.56 -11.52
C ALA A 582 13.03 20.82 -11.08
N GLY A 583 13.82 20.72 -10.01
CA GLY A 583 14.59 21.85 -9.48
C GLY A 583 15.59 22.42 -10.51
N PRO A 584 16.56 21.62 -10.99
CA PRO A 584 17.53 22.08 -12.00
C PRO A 584 16.89 22.59 -13.31
N LEU A 585 15.80 21.96 -13.77
CA LEU A 585 15.07 22.39 -14.98
C LEU A 585 14.34 23.72 -14.76
N ALA A 586 13.64 23.88 -13.64
CA ALA A 586 12.96 25.12 -13.29
C ALA A 586 13.94 26.29 -13.14
N ALA A 587 15.13 26.05 -12.59
CA ALA A 587 16.21 27.04 -12.56
C ALA A 587 16.67 27.45 -13.96
N ALA A 588 16.86 26.49 -14.87
CA ALA A 588 17.26 26.77 -16.24
C ALA A 588 16.18 27.55 -17.01
N ALA A 589 14.93 27.11 -16.91
CA ALA A 589 13.76 27.77 -17.49
C ALA A 589 13.61 29.22 -16.99
N THR A 590 13.69 29.42 -15.67
CA THR A 590 13.61 30.75 -15.05
C THR A 590 14.76 31.66 -15.49
N ALA A 591 15.99 31.13 -15.56
CA ALA A 591 17.13 31.89 -16.07
C ALA A 591 16.92 32.29 -17.54
N PHE A 592 16.31 31.44 -18.36
CA PHE A 592 16.01 31.76 -19.76
C PHE A 592 14.93 32.83 -19.94
N LEU A 593 14.00 32.99 -19.00
CA LEU A 593 13.00 34.05 -19.02
C LEU A 593 13.58 35.45 -18.73
N GLN A 594 14.87 35.56 -18.39
CA GLN A 594 15.50 36.85 -18.22
C GLN A 594 15.45 37.68 -19.53
N PRO A 595 15.31 39.01 -19.46
CA PRO A 595 15.19 39.86 -20.66
C PRO A 595 16.43 39.81 -21.55
N SER A 596 17.59 39.46 -20.98
CA SER A 596 18.86 39.25 -21.69
C SER A 596 18.80 38.07 -22.67
N ILE A 597 17.96 37.06 -22.38
CA ILE A 597 17.80 35.85 -23.17
C ILE A 597 16.49 35.93 -23.97
N VAL A 598 15.33 36.01 -23.32
CA VAL A 598 14.04 36.21 -24.01
C VAL A 598 13.72 37.71 -24.04
N ARG A 599 14.12 38.36 -25.14
CA ARG A 599 14.01 39.82 -25.31
C ARG A 599 12.57 40.30 -25.39
N ARG A 600 11.76 39.71 -26.30
CA ARG A 600 10.36 40.11 -26.52
C ARG A 600 9.53 39.90 -25.25
N ARG A 601 8.75 40.92 -24.87
CA ARG A 601 7.90 40.90 -23.66
C ARG A 601 6.73 39.94 -23.82
N CYS A 602 6.08 39.94 -25.00
CA CYS A 602 4.95 39.06 -25.30
C CYS A 602 5.25 37.58 -25.00
N ASN A 603 6.42 37.06 -25.40
CA ASN A 603 6.81 35.67 -25.15
C ASN A 603 6.85 35.29 -23.66
N ARG A 604 7.32 36.22 -22.81
CA ARG A 604 7.36 36.01 -21.35
C ARG A 604 5.95 36.05 -20.77
N THR A 605 5.11 36.96 -21.26
CA THR A 605 3.69 37.04 -20.87
C THR A 605 2.93 35.78 -21.29
N PHE A 606 3.13 35.26 -22.50
CA PHE A 606 2.51 34.01 -22.95
C PHE A 606 2.95 32.81 -22.12
N PHE A 607 4.22 32.74 -21.73
CA PHE A 607 4.67 31.68 -20.82
C PHE A 607 4.02 31.79 -19.44
N ALA A 608 3.85 33.00 -18.92
CA ALA A 608 3.10 33.22 -17.68
C ALA A 608 1.61 32.84 -17.81
N ALA A 609 0.99 33.12 -18.96
CA ALA A 609 -0.37 32.68 -19.26
C ALA A 609 -0.45 31.14 -19.28
N ALA A 610 0.48 30.45 -19.93
CA ALA A 610 0.55 28.99 -19.95
C ALA A 610 0.69 28.38 -18.54
N ALA A 611 1.53 28.98 -17.68
CA ALA A 611 1.66 28.57 -16.28
C ALA A 611 0.35 28.77 -15.49
N ALA A 612 -0.37 29.88 -15.73
CA ALA A 612 -1.67 30.13 -15.12
C ALA A 612 -2.76 29.15 -15.60
N TYR A 613 -2.80 28.80 -16.89
CA TYR A 613 -3.71 27.75 -17.39
C TYR A 613 -3.42 26.40 -16.76
N ALA A 614 -2.15 25.99 -16.67
CA ALA A 614 -1.77 24.74 -16.03
C ALA A 614 -2.15 24.73 -14.54
N LEU A 615 -2.00 25.86 -13.84
CA LEU A 615 -2.43 26.00 -12.45
C LEU A 615 -3.95 25.91 -12.31
N ALA A 616 -4.73 26.50 -13.24
CA ALA A 616 -6.18 26.36 -13.24
C ALA A 616 -6.61 24.89 -13.41
N VAL A 617 -6.01 24.17 -14.36
CA VAL A 617 -6.27 22.72 -14.55
C VAL A 617 -5.90 21.90 -13.31
N ALA A 618 -4.83 22.28 -12.60
CA ALA A 618 -4.47 21.62 -11.36
C ALA A 618 -5.54 21.84 -10.27
N PHE A 619 -6.02 23.07 -10.12
CA PHE A 619 -7.03 23.47 -9.11
C PHE A 619 -8.46 23.03 -9.44
N ALA A 620 -8.70 22.43 -10.61
CA ALA A 620 -9.94 21.73 -10.93
C ALA A 620 -10.02 20.31 -10.32
N GLY A 621 -8.97 19.84 -9.63
CA GLY A 621 -8.98 18.59 -8.87
C GLY A 621 -9.38 18.78 -7.40
N ARG A 622 -9.50 17.66 -6.66
CA ARG A 622 -9.72 17.65 -5.20
C ARG A 622 -8.42 17.85 -4.43
N ASN A 623 -8.51 18.42 -3.23
CA ASN A 623 -7.39 18.51 -2.28
C ASN A 623 -7.31 17.25 -1.40
N GLN A 624 -7.25 16.10 -2.05
CA GLN A 624 -7.31 14.80 -1.39
C GLN A 624 -5.91 14.20 -1.18
N TRP A 625 -5.75 13.50 -0.07
CA TRP A 625 -4.56 12.73 0.30
C TRP A 625 -4.96 11.28 0.63
N TRP A 626 -3.99 10.38 0.70
CA TRP A 626 -4.27 8.96 0.96
C TRP A 626 -4.70 8.72 2.40
N TYR A 627 -5.78 7.94 2.59
CA TYR A 627 -6.30 7.48 3.87
C TYR A 627 -6.32 8.60 4.94
N VAL A 628 -5.69 8.39 6.09
CA VAL A 628 -5.60 9.33 7.22
C VAL A 628 -4.89 10.65 6.88
N GLY A 629 -4.17 10.74 5.76
CA GLY A 629 -3.60 11.99 5.26
C GLY A 629 -4.65 13.05 4.91
N SER A 630 -5.90 12.65 4.66
CA SER A 630 -7.01 13.57 4.34
C SER A 630 -7.73 14.13 5.56
N TYR A 631 -7.43 13.66 6.78
CA TYR A 631 -8.21 14.03 7.96
C TYR A 631 -8.13 15.53 8.25
N GLY A 632 -9.30 16.19 8.21
CA GLY A 632 -9.45 17.64 8.42
C GLY A 632 -9.00 18.52 7.25
N ILE A 633 -8.49 17.97 6.15
CA ILE A 633 -8.03 18.72 4.97
C ILE A 633 -9.22 19.47 4.33
N PRO A 634 -9.09 20.78 3.99
CA PRO A 634 -10.14 21.49 3.27
C PRO A 634 -10.35 20.92 1.87
N TRP A 635 -11.61 20.73 1.46
CA TRP A 635 -11.99 20.24 0.11
C TRP A 635 -11.30 18.91 -0.24
N ALA A 636 -11.27 17.97 0.70
CA ALA A 636 -10.75 16.62 0.44
C ALA A 636 -11.68 15.83 -0.50
N ASP A 637 -12.98 16.09 -0.40
CA ASP A 637 -14.09 15.45 -1.11
C ASP A 637 -14.64 16.29 -2.29
N ASP A 638 -14.22 17.54 -2.40
CA ASP A 638 -14.71 18.50 -3.40
C ASP A 638 -13.58 19.33 -4.04
N THR A 639 -13.89 20.09 -5.06
CA THR A 639 -12.99 21.09 -5.64
C THR A 639 -12.91 22.33 -4.74
N PRO A 640 -11.73 22.96 -4.62
CA PRO A 640 -11.59 24.16 -3.81
C PRO A 640 -12.46 25.30 -4.30
N HIS A 641 -13.29 25.85 -3.42
CA HIS A 641 -14.19 26.97 -3.74
C HIS A 641 -14.33 27.94 -2.58
N VAL A 642 -14.65 29.20 -2.89
CA VAL A 642 -14.94 30.27 -1.91
C VAL A 642 -16.24 30.94 -2.30
N ALA A 643 -17.21 30.98 -1.38
CA ALA A 643 -18.54 31.55 -1.62
C ALA A 643 -19.23 30.98 -2.89
N GLY A 644 -19.08 29.67 -3.13
CA GLY A 644 -19.64 28.97 -4.30
C GLY A 644 -18.88 29.18 -5.61
N ILE A 645 -17.80 29.96 -5.63
CA ILE A 645 -16.94 30.14 -6.81
C ILE A 645 -15.72 29.23 -6.68
N GLU A 646 -15.59 28.26 -7.58
CA GLU A 646 -14.44 27.34 -7.64
C GLU A 646 -13.16 28.12 -7.95
N LEU A 647 -12.07 27.83 -7.23
CA LEU A 647 -10.81 28.58 -7.29
C LEU A 647 -10.13 28.51 -8.66
N PHE A 648 -10.43 27.51 -9.49
CA PHE A 648 -9.85 27.44 -10.83
C PHE A 648 -10.40 28.53 -11.77
N TRP A 649 -11.64 29.01 -11.58
CA TRP A 649 -12.23 30.08 -12.41
C TRP A 649 -11.47 31.42 -12.35
N PRO A 650 -11.17 31.99 -11.17
CA PRO A 650 -10.38 33.22 -11.11
C PRO A 650 -8.95 33.00 -11.62
N ILE A 651 -8.34 31.83 -11.40
CA ILE A 651 -7.01 31.50 -11.96
C ILE A 651 -7.08 31.45 -13.50
N PHE A 652 -8.14 30.85 -14.05
CA PHE A 652 -8.41 30.80 -15.48
C PHE A 652 -8.64 32.21 -16.06
N ALA A 653 -9.40 33.07 -15.39
CA ALA A 653 -9.61 34.46 -15.80
C ALA A 653 -8.28 35.24 -15.85
N VAL A 654 -7.38 35.03 -14.88
CA VAL A 654 -6.02 35.60 -14.92
C VAL A 654 -5.22 35.06 -16.11
N ALA A 655 -5.34 33.77 -16.44
CA ALA A 655 -4.69 33.18 -17.60
C ALA A 655 -5.17 33.83 -18.91
N VAL A 656 -6.48 34.03 -19.08
CA VAL A 656 -7.08 34.73 -20.23
C VAL A 656 -6.60 36.18 -20.31
N ALA A 657 -6.58 36.90 -19.19
CA ALA A 657 -6.09 38.28 -19.13
C ALA A 657 -4.60 38.38 -19.51
N LEU A 658 -3.76 37.44 -19.06
CA LEU A 658 -2.36 37.35 -19.46
C LEU A 658 -2.21 37.04 -20.96
N THR A 659 -3.05 36.17 -21.53
CA THR A 659 -3.08 35.94 -22.97
C THR A 659 -3.40 37.21 -23.74
N ALA A 660 -4.45 37.94 -23.34
CA ALA A 660 -4.84 39.21 -23.96
C ALA A 660 -3.72 40.26 -23.85
N LEU A 661 -3.06 40.36 -22.69
CA LEU A 661 -1.90 41.22 -22.49
C LEU A 661 -0.72 40.81 -23.38
N GLY A 662 -0.48 39.51 -23.55
CA GLY A 662 0.55 38.97 -24.44
C GLY A 662 0.29 39.33 -25.91
N ILE A 663 -0.97 39.21 -26.36
CA ILE A 663 -1.42 39.61 -27.71
C ILE A 663 -1.25 41.11 -27.90
N TRP A 664 -1.63 41.92 -26.91
CA TRP A 664 -1.43 43.36 -26.96
C TRP A 664 0.06 43.74 -27.04
N HIS A 665 0.92 43.12 -26.22
CA HIS A 665 2.37 43.30 -26.31
C HIS A 665 2.90 42.93 -27.70
N TYR A 666 2.40 41.85 -28.29
CA TYR A 666 2.80 41.40 -29.63
C TYR A 666 2.48 42.45 -30.70
N TYR A 667 1.21 42.90 -30.79
CA TYR A 667 0.81 43.90 -31.77
C TYR A 667 1.45 45.27 -31.53
N ARG A 668 1.61 45.69 -30.26
CA ARG A 668 2.30 46.93 -29.91
C ARG A 668 3.77 46.92 -30.33
N ASP A 669 4.48 45.82 -30.07
CA ASP A 669 5.89 45.69 -30.41
C ASP A 669 6.08 45.67 -31.95
N ASP A 670 5.19 44.99 -32.69
CA ASP A 670 5.23 44.97 -34.16
C ASP A 670 4.87 46.33 -34.77
N ALA A 671 3.86 47.03 -34.25
CA ALA A 671 3.50 48.37 -34.71
C ALA A 671 4.66 49.37 -34.50
N ARG A 672 5.35 49.30 -33.36
CA ARG A 672 6.52 50.14 -33.08
C ARG A 672 7.70 49.87 -34.03
N ALA A 673 7.93 48.60 -34.35
CA ALA A 673 8.94 48.20 -35.32
C ALA A 673 8.62 48.74 -36.73
N GLN A 674 7.34 48.78 -37.11
CA GLN A 674 6.89 49.34 -38.41
C GLN A 674 7.01 50.87 -38.47
N THR A 675 6.75 51.59 -37.37
CA THR A 675 6.79 53.06 -37.33
C THR A 675 8.19 53.66 -37.21
N GLY A 676 9.24 52.85 -37.12
CA GLY A 676 10.63 53.32 -36.95
C GLY A 676 10.94 54.01 -35.61
N ASP A 677 9.99 54.04 -34.67
CA ASP A 677 10.16 54.53 -33.29
C ASP A 677 10.85 53.45 -32.44
N GLU A 678 12.00 52.95 -32.93
CA GLU A 678 12.93 52.13 -32.16
C GLU A 678 13.66 53.03 -31.15
N ARG A 679 12.93 53.59 -30.18
CA ARG A 679 13.60 54.09 -28.98
C ARG A 679 14.31 52.88 -28.37
N PRO A 680 15.66 52.89 -28.24
CA PRO A 680 16.33 51.82 -27.53
C PRO A 680 15.68 51.77 -26.15
N GLU A 681 15.17 50.60 -25.74
CA GLU A 681 14.77 50.41 -24.34
C GLU A 681 15.95 50.92 -23.51
N PRO A 682 15.79 52.01 -22.72
CA PRO A 682 16.88 52.53 -21.93
C PRO A 682 17.40 51.37 -21.11
N ALA A 683 18.71 51.18 -21.11
CA ALA A 683 19.34 50.05 -20.47
C ALA A 683 18.77 49.88 -19.04
N PRO A 684 18.52 48.64 -18.57
CA PRO A 684 17.68 48.36 -17.40
C PRO A 684 18.09 49.05 -16.09
N TYR A 685 19.27 49.67 -16.03
CA TYR A 685 19.79 50.45 -14.92
C TYR A 685 19.33 51.93 -14.89
N LEU A 686 18.66 52.45 -15.94
CA LEU A 686 18.22 53.86 -16.02
C LEU A 686 16.73 54.09 -15.71
N ARG A 687 15.94 53.04 -15.41
CA ARG A 687 14.58 53.22 -14.88
C ARG A 687 14.63 53.28 -13.35
N GLY A 688 14.26 54.43 -12.78
CA GLY A 688 13.72 54.47 -11.42
C GLY A 688 12.60 53.43 -11.27
N ALA A 689 12.54 52.79 -10.09
CA ALA A 689 11.59 51.74 -9.68
C ALA A 689 10.71 51.17 -10.82
N SER A 690 11.26 50.25 -11.63
CA SER A 690 10.43 49.42 -12.51
C SER A 690 9.28 48.84 -11.69
N ARG A 691 8.01 49.14 -12.05
CA ARG A 691 6.83 48.62 -11.34
C ARG A 691 6.99 47.11 -11.21
N ALA A 692 6.92 46.58 -9.99
CA ALA A 692 7.15 45.16 -9.70
C ALA A 692 6.35 44.22 -10.63
N LEU A 693 5.18 44.68 -11.10
CA LEU A 693 4.30 44.02 -12.04
C LEU A 693 4.95 43.66 -13.38
N ASP A 694 5.85 44.49 -13.93
CA ASP A 694 6.53 44.21 -15.22
C ASP A 694 7.47 43.00 -15.16
N LYS A 695 7.86 42.58 -13.94
CA LYS A 695 8.77 41.45 -13.71
C LYS A 695 8.04 40.14 -13.43
N LEU A 696 6.75 40.19 -13.09
CA LEU A 696 5.95 39.00 -12.73
C LEU A 696 6.01 37.87 -13.77
N PRO A 697 5.96 38.13 -15.10
CA PRO A 697 6.02 37.04 -16.07
C PRO A 697 7.31 36.21 -16.02
N MET A 698 8.41 36.78 -15.52
CA MET A 698 9.68 36.06 -15.34
C MET A 698 9.65 35.10 -14.14
N TYR A 699 8.72 35.31 -13.22
CA TYR A 699 8.58 34.55 -11.97
C TYR A 699 7.47 33.51 -12.05
N ALA A 700 6.91 33.24 -13.23
CA ALA A 700 5.75 32.36 -13.40
C ALA A 700 5.90 30.99 -12.70
N LEU A 701 7.03 30.29 -12.91
CA LEU A 701 7.28 29.01 -12.23
C LEU A 701 7.48 29.15 -10.71
N VAL A 702 8.14 30.24 -10.28
CA VAL A 702 8.33 30.54 -8.85
C VAL A 702 6.99 30.78 -8.17
N ILE A 703 6.11 31.57 -8.80
CA ILE A 703 4.77 31.87 -8.30
C ILE A 703 3.95 30.59 -8.23
N MET A 704 3.90 29.81 -9.32
CA MET A 704 3.17 28.54 -9.37
C MET A 704 3.62 27.57 -8.26
N SER A 705 4.94 27.36 -8.10
CA SER A 705 5.47 26.47 -7.07
C SER A 705 5.30 27.02 -5.65
N ALA A 706 5.41 28.34 -5.45
CA ALA A 706 5.17 28.96 -4.15
C ALA A 706 3.68 28.89 -3.75
N SER A 707 2.77 29.07 -4.70
CA SER A 707 1.33 28.97 -4.48
C SER A 707 0.94 27.58 -3.97
N ILE A 708 1.43 26.50 -4.59
CA ILE A 708 1.11 25.15 -4.11
C ILE A 708 1.77 24.82 -2.77
N LEU A 709 3.01 25.30 -2.54
CA LEU A 709 3.65 25.14 -1.23
C LEU A 709 2.81 25.82 -0.15
N LEU A 710 2.41 27.07 -0.37
CA LEU A 710 1.58 27.80 0.59
C LEU A 710 0.20 27.13 0.78
N PHE A 711 -0.44 26.71 -0.30
CA PHE A 711 -1.72 25.99 -0.27
C PHE A 711 -1.63 24.72 0.58
N ASN A 712 -0.57 23.91 0.40
CA ASN A 712 -0.34 22.70 1.19
C ASN A 712 -0.08 23.03 2.67
N MET A 713 0.78 24.02 2.96
CA MET A 713 1.05 24.44 4.36
C MET A 713 -0.22 24.95 5.06
N ILE A 714 -1.04 25.75 4.37
CA ILE A 714 -2.30 26.26 4.92
C ILE A 714 -3.30 25.10 5.11
N SER A 715 -3.40 24.19 4.15
CA SER A 715 -4.29 23.02 4.24
C SER A 715 -3.98 22.16 5.45
N TYR A 716 -2.70 21.81 5.67
CA TYR A 716 -2.28 21.02 6.82
C TYR A 716 -2.34 21.80 8.14
N GLY A 717 -2.09 23.12 8.12
CA GLY A 717 -2.31 23.98 9.28
C GLY A 717 -3.77 24.01 9.71
N LYS A 718 -4.70 24.16 8.75
CA LYS A 718 -6.15 24.08 8.97
C LYS A 718 -6.55 22.70 9.45
N ALA A 719 -6.05 21.64 8.81
CA ALA A 719 -6.36 20.25 9.19
C ALA A 719 -5.95 19.95 10.64
N THR A 720 -4.72 20.33 11.01
CA THR A 720 -4.22 20.20 12.39
C THR A 720 -5.10 20.95 13.38
N ARG A 721 -5.62 22.13 13.02
CA ARG A 721 -6.53 22.89 13.89
C ARG A 721 -7.94 22.31 13.94
N THR A 722 -8.45 21.77 12.83
CA THR A 722 -9.76 21.11 12.78
C THR A 722 -9.75 19.85 13.62
N GLN A 723 -8.65 19.09 13.55
CA GLN A 723 -8.42 17.87 14.33
C GLN A 723 -7.70 18.13 15.66
N ALA A 724 -7.81 19.34 16.24
CA ALA A 724 -7.06 19.68 17.46
C ALA A 724 -7.44 18.81 18.67
N ASP A 725 -8.72 18.40 18.74
CA ASP A 725 -9.24 17.55 19.81
C ASP A 725 -9.31 16.07 19.42
N SER A 726 -8.87 15.71 18.20
CA SER A 726 -8.86 14.35 17.67
C SER A 726 -7.46 13.97 17.12
N TRP A 727 -7.39 12.98 16.24
CA TRP A 727 -6.15 12.48 15.67
C TRP A 727 -5.74 13.28 14.42
N SER A 728 -4.44 13.59 14.35
CA SER A 728 -3.78 14.13 13.16
C SER A 728 -2.34 13.63 13.11
N TRP A 729 -1.71 13.70 11.93
CA TRP A 729 -0.27 13.41 11.82
C TRP A 729 0.58 14.27 12.77
N ALA A 730 0.21 15.55 12.93
CA ALA A 730 0.91 16.46 13.83
C ALA A 730 0.81 16.01 15.30
N SER A 731 -0.39 15.72 15.80
CA SER A 731 -0.58 15.28 17.20
C SER A 731 0.10 13.92 17.44
N SER A 732 -0.09 12.95 16.54
CA SER A 732 0.53 11.62 16.61
C SER A 732 2.07 11.69 16.68
N ASN A 733 2.68 12.47 15.80
CA ASN A 733 4.14 12.57 15.74
C ASN A 733 4.71 13.34 16.93
N ILE A 734 3.99 14.31 17.49
CA ILE A 734 4.37 14.98 18.75
C ILE A 734 4.27 14.00 19.93
N ASP A 735 3.20 13.20 20.00
CA ASP A 735 2.95 12.25 21.08
C ASP A 735 3.96 11.08 21.09
N THR A 736 4.53 10.74 19.93
CA THR A 736 5.67 9.83 19.84
C THR A 736 6.83 10.28 20.73
N PHE A 737 7.18 11.58 20.72
CA PHE A 737 8.24 12.12 21.58
C PHE A 737 7.86 12.19 23.06
N ARG A 738 6.58 11.96 23.39
CA ARG A 738 6.06 11.84 24.76
C ARG A 738 5.92 10.39 25.21
N GLY A 739 6.41 9.42 24.43
CA GLY A 739 6.37 7.99 24.76
C GLY A 739 5.09 7.28 24.32
N LYS A 740 4.28 7.87 23.43
CA LYS A 740 3.08 7.25 22.84
C LYS A 740 3.24 7.05 21.33
N PRO A 741 4.03 6.05 20.89
CA PRO A 741 4.41 5.90 19.48
C PRO A 741 3.37 5.17 18.61
N CYS A 742 2.27 4.68 19.19
CA CYS A 742 1.33 3.76 18.49
C CYS A 742 0.32 4.45 17.58
N ALA A 743 0.51 5.75 17.31
CA ALA A 743 -0.22 6.53 16.33
C ALA A 743 -1.74 6.34 16.41
N LEU A 744 -2.39 5.83 15.36
CA LEU A 744 -3.85 5.77 15.29
C LEU A 744 -4.45 4.82 16.35
N ALA A 745 -3.70 3.79 16.77
CA ALA A 745 -4.12 2.85 17.81
C ALA A 745 -4.35 3.50 19.19
N GLU A 746 -3.80 4.70 19.44
CA GLU A 746 -4.02 5.48 20.66
C GLU A 746 -5.27 6.37 20.59
N ALA A 747 -5.82 6.58 19.39
CA ALA A 747 -6.96 7.47 19.15
C ALA A 747 -8.24 6.72 18.76
N VAL A 748 -8.13 5.51 18.23
CA VAL A 748 -9.28 4.63 18.01
C VAL A 748 -9.73 4.08 19.36
N LEU A 749 -10.99 4.34 19.70
CA LEU A 749 -11.65 3.87 20.90
C LEU A 749 -12.58 2.72 20.55
N VAL A 750 -12.45 1.58 21.22
CA VAL A 750 -13.18 0.36 20.95
C VAL A 750 -14.12 0.00 22.11
N GLU A 751 -15.22 -0.68 21.81
CA GLU A 751 -16.09 -1.37 22.77
C GLU A 751 -15.66 -2.84 22.87
N PRO A 752 -14.91 -3.27 23.91
CA PRO A 752 -14.42 -4.65 23.98
C PRO A 752 -15.52 -5.71 24.05
N ASP A 753 -16.62 -5.38 24.73
CA ASP A 753 -17.87 -6.13 24.77
C ASP A 753 -19.06 -5.14 24.78
N PRO A 754 -19.82 -5.01 23.67
CA PRO A 754 -20.96 -4.11 23.60
C PRO A 754 -22.15 -4.57 24.47
N ASN A 755 -22.15 -5.80 24.98
CA ASN A 755 -23.23 -6.32 25.83
C ASN A 755 -23.16 -5.84 27.28
N GLU A 756 -22.00 -5.39 27.77
CA GLU A 756 -21.86 -4.83 29.13
C GLU A 756 -22.40 -3.40 29.24
N GLY A 757 -22.49 -2.68 28.12
CA GLY A 757 -22.91 -1.29 28.07
C GLY A 757 -24.42 -1.06 27.99
N LEU A 758 -25.23 -2.11 27.78
CA LEU A 758 -26.68 -1.98 27.56
C LEU A 758 -27.34 -1.17 28.67
N LEU A 759 -28.08 -0.11 28.31
CA LEU A 759 -28.78 0.68 29.30
C LEU A 759 -29.97 -0.11 29.86
N ALA A 760 -30.11 -0.10 31.18
CA ALA A 760 -31.26 -0.69 31.83
C ALA A 760 -32.50 0.21 31.64
N PRO A 761 -33.70 -0.35 31.42
CA PRO A 761 -34.94 0.41 31.51
C PRO A 761 -35.05 1.10 32.87
N ALA A 762 -35.44 2.37 32.88
CA ALA A 762 -35.51 3.19 34.07
C ALA A 762 -36.70 2.76 34.95
N ALA A 763 -36.47 2.62 36.25
CA ALA A 763 -37.54 2.52 37.24
C ALA A 763 -38.01 3.94 37.60
N LEU A 764 -39.23 4.30 37.21
CA LEU A 764 -39.83 5.60 37.51
C LEU A 764 -40.81 5.45 38.69
N SER A 765 -40.95 6.48 39.53
CA SER A 765 -41.75 6.42 40.76
C SER A 765 -43.18 5.92 40.48
N GLY A 766 -43.51 4.73 41.00
CA GLY A 766 -44.82 4.08 40.82
C GLY A 766 -44.92 3.07 39.67
N ARG A 767 -43.86 2.87 38.87
CA ARG A 767 -43.82 1.87 37.77
C ARG A 767 -42.52 1.06 37.83
N ALA A 768 -42.65 -0.26 37.94
CA ALA A 768 -41.49 -1.15 37.84
C ALA A 768 -40.84 -1.01 36.45
N ALA A 769 -39.52 -1.17 36.38
CA ALA A 769 -38.80 -1.17 35.11
C ALA A 769 -39.33 -2.30 34.21
N PRO A 770 -39.76 -2.00 32.97
CA PRO A 770 -40.22 -3.03 32.04
C PRO A 770 -39.06 -3.96 31.64
N GLY A 771 -39.39 -5.15 31.12
CA GLY A 771 -38.39 -5.99 30.46
C GLY A 771 -37.81 -5.28 29.23
N ILE A 772 -36.55 -5.57 28.87
CA ILE A 772 -35.81 -4.81 27.85
C ILE A 772 -36.50 -4.79 26.46
N ALA A 773 -37.18 -5.89 26.08
CA ALA A 773 -37.98 -5.97 24.86
C ALA A 773 -39.21 -5.05 24.87
N GLN A 774 -39.95 -5.05 25.98
CA GLN A 774 -41.10 -4.15 26.18
C GLN A 774 -40.65 -2.69 26.27
N ALA A 775 -39.48 -2.44 26.87
CA ALA A 775 -38.88 -1.12 26.93
C ALA A 775 -38.58 -0.58 25.54
N LEU A 776 -37.98 -1.38 24.64
CA LEU A 776 -37.67 -0.94 23.27
C LEU A 776 -38.94 -0.59 22.49
N ALA A 777 -39.99 -1.40 22.64
CA ALA A 777 -41.28 -1.18 22.00
C ALA A 777 -42.10 -0.02 22.61
N GLY A 778 -41.76 0.42 23.83
CA GLY A 778 -42.57 1.39 24.59
C GLY A 778 -43.89 0.81 25.11
N GLY A 779 -44.01 -0.52 25.18
CA GLY A 779 -45.27 -1.22 25.45
C GLY A 779 -45.44 -2.46 24.55
N PRO A 780 -46.65 -2.73 24.04
CA PRO A 780 -46.85 -3.66 22.92
C PRO A 780 -46.08 -3.21 21.68
N ILE A 781 -45.70 -4.14 20.80
CA ILE A 781 -44.99 -3.82 19.55
C ILE A 781 -45.87 -2.84 18.74
N PRO A 782 -45.33 -1.65 18.37
CA PRO A 782 -46.10 -0.66 17.64
C PRO A 782 -46.39 -1.12 16.21
N SER A 783 -47.51 -0.63 15.64
CA SER A 783 -47.86 -0.87 14.24
C SER A 783 -46.73 -0.42 13.32
N GLY A 784 -46.37 -1.26 12.34
CA GLY A 784 -45.27 -0.97 11.41
C GLY A 784 -43.88 -1.42 11.87
N PHE A 785 -43.76 -2.02 13.06
CA PHE A 785 -42.50 -2.63 13.53
C PHE A 785 -42.66 -4.13 13.76
N SER A 786 -41.60 -4.88 13.48
CA SER A 786 -41.52 -6.33 13.72
C SER A 786 -40.16 -6.72 14.32
N PRO A 787 -40.10 -7.73 15.22
CA PRO A 787 -38.84 -8.33 15.65
C PRO A 787 -38.02 -8.93 14.50
N ASP A 788 -38.67 -9.32 13.41
CA ASP A 788 -38.04 -9.85 12.19
C ASP A 788 -38.05 -8.82 11.04
N GLY A 789 -38.25 -7.53 11.35
CA GLY A 789 -38.37 -6.45 10.38
C GLY A 789 -37.02 -5.95 9.82
N VAL A 790 -36.12 -6.86 9.48
CA VAL A 790 -34.79 -6.60 8.90
C VAL A 790 -34.57 -7.59 7.75
N PRO A 791 -34.08 -7.16 6.57
CA PRO A 791 -33.70 -8.08 5.50
C PRO A 791 -32.62 -9.08 5.94
N SER A 792 -32.64 -10.28 5.38
CA SER A 792 -31.60 -11.29 5.65
C SER A 792 -30.26 -10.98 4.97
N HIS A 793 -30.26 -10.13 3.94
CA HIS A 793 -29.07 -9.68 3.24
C HIS A 793 -29.10 -8.15 3.16
N LEU A 794 -28.09 -7.52 3.74
CA LEU A 794 -27.90 -6.08 3.78
C LEU A 794 -26.70 -5.78 2.89
N GLU A 795 -26.97 -5.43 1.64
CA GLU A 795 -25.95 -4.98 0.70
C GLU A 795 -26.33 -3.58 0.20
N THR A 796 -25.33 -2.75 -0.05
CA THR A 796 -25.52 -1.48 -0.74
C THR A 796 -25.82 -1.72 -2.23
N GLU A 797 -26.48 -0.76 -2.90
CA GLU A 797 -26.64 -0.81 -4.37
C GLU A 797 -25.27 -0.85 -5.09
N GLU A 798 -24.22 -0.29 -4.48
CA GLU A 798 -22.85 -0.30 -5.00
C GLU A 798 -22.20 -1.69 -4.90
N GLU A 799 -22.41 -2.43 -3.79
CA GLU A 799 -21.98 -3.83 -3.65
C GLU A 799 -22.80 -4.79 -4.53
N ALA A 800 -24.11 -4.59 -4.61
CA ALA A 800 -25.01 -5.42 -5.41
C ALA A 800 -24.71 -5.35 -6.92
N SER A 801 -24.18 -4.22 -7.40
CA SER A 801 -23.77 -4.05 -8.80
C SER A 801 -22.51 -4.86 -9.17
N GLU A 802 -21.69 -5.22 -8.19
CA GLU A 802 -20.45 -5.99 -8.41
C GLU A 802 -20.69 -7.50 -8.39
N GLY A 803 -21.71 -7.99 -7.69
CA GLY A 803 -22.14 -9.40 -7.77
C GLY A 803 -22.58 -9.85 -9.17
N SER A 804 -22.86 -8.90 -10.07
CA SER A 804 -23.17 -9.14 -11.48
C SER A 804 -22.04 -8.81 -12.47
N ASP A 805 -20.96 -8.18 -12.02
CA ASP A 805 -19.86 -7.71 -12.85
C ASP A 805 -18.52 -8.15 -12.27
N ASP A 806 -18.22 -9.45 -12.40
CA ASP A 806 -16.83 -9.94 -12.41
C ASP A 806 -16.16 -9.57 -13.75
N THR A 807 -16.22 -8.28 -14.10
CA THR A 807 -15.51 -7.71 -15.22
C THR A 807 -14.38 -6.83 -14.69
N ASP A 808 -13.20 -7.45 -14.64
CA ASP A 808 -11.92 -6.77 -14.87
C ASP A 808 -12.15 -5.58 -15.80
N THR A 809 -11.84 -4.36 -15.36
CA THR A 809 -11.93 -3.16 -16.19
C THR A 809 -11.10 -3.27 -17.46
N GLN A 810 -11.69 -3.86 -18.50
CA GLN A 810 -11.37 -3.75 -19.91
C GLN A 810 -12.69 -3.69 -20.69
N SER A 811 -13.09 -2.48 -21.06
CA SER A 811 -13.94 -2.13 -22.21
C SER A 811 -14.86 -3.22 -22.80
N ALA A 812 -16.15 -3.14 -22.43
CA ALA A 812 -17.36 -3.41 -23.23
C ALA A 812 -17.36 -4.57 -24.26
N GLN A 813 -18.08 -5.66 -23.94
CA GLN A 813 -19.02 -6.38 -24.83
C GLN A 813 -20.06 -7.15 -23.98
N PRO A 814 -21.30 -7.34 -24.47
CA PRO A 814 -22.42 -7.88 -23.69
C PRO A 814 -22.42 -9.43 -23.69
N VAL A 815 -22.79 -10.05 -22.57
CA VAL A 815 -23.02 -11.51 -22.48
C VAL A 815 -24.44 -11.79 -21.97
N ASP A 816 -24.96 -12.89 -22.51
CA ASP A 816 -26.36 -13.34 -22.65
C ASP A 816 -27.04 -13.78 -21.34
N ASP A 817 -28.36 -13.58 -21.28
CA ASP A 817 -29.19 -13.44 -20.07
C ASP A 817 -29.85 -14.77 -19.62
N SER A 818 -29.17 -15.92 -19.73
CA SER A 818 -29.83 -17.24 -19.62
C SER A 818 -29.27 -18.25 -18.61
N GLN A 819 -28.58 -17.83 -17.54
CA GLN A 819 -28.12 -18.75 -16.46
C GLN A 819 -28.63 -18.41 -15.05
N ARG A 820 -29.69 -17.59 -14.95
CA ARG A 820 -30.25 -17.11 -13.67
C ARG A 820 -31.18 -18.07 -12.91
N GLU A 821 -31.39 -19.30 -13.39
CA GLU A 821 -32.33 -20.23 -12.77
C GLU A 821 -31.69 -21.60 -12.51
N SER A 822 -30.92 -21.76 -11.42
CA SER A 822 -30.63 -23.06 -10.76
C SER A 822 -29.77 -22.90 -9.48
N ALA A 823 -30.12 -21.98 -8.58
CA ALA A 823 -29.49 -21.87 -7.26
C ALA A 823 -30.53 -21.51 -6.20
N THR A 824 -31.38 -22.47 -5.84
CA THR A 824 -32.46 -22.27 -4.85
C THR A 824 -32.37 -23.12 -3.60
N ASP A 825 -31.21 -23.72 -3.29
CA ASP A 825 -31.01 -24.35 -1.98
C ASP A 825 -29.56 -24.17 -1.51
N LEU A 826 -29.38 -23.26 -0.54
CA LEU A 826 -28.22 -22.95 0.33
C LEU A 826 -28.07 -21.42 0.48
N THR A 827 -29.06 -20.78 1.10
CA THR A 827 -29.01 -19.35 1.47
C THR A 827 -28.14 -19.13 2.71
N GLU A 828 -26.82 -19.14 2.52
CA GLU A 828 -25.85 -18.40 3.33
C GLU A 828 -24.86 -17.76 2.34
N THR A 829 -25.24 -16.66 1.71
CA THR A 829 -24.26 -15.75 1.09
C THR A 829 -23.41 -15.17 2.22
N THR A 830 -22.24 -15.78 2.43
CA THR A 830 -21.21 -15.36 3.39
C THR A 830 -20.46 -14.15 2.86
N SER A 831 -21.03 -12.99 3.15
CA SER A 831 -20.37 -11.69 3.22
C SER A 831 -19.16 -11.70 4.17
N SER A 832 -18.19 -10.82 3.91
CA SER A 832 -16.92 -10.71 4.64
C SER A 832 -17.00 -10.11 6.05
N SER A 833 -18.18 -9.62 6.47
CA SER A 833 -18.43 -9.04 7.81
C SER A 833 -19.75 -9.52 8.41
N ASP A 834 -19.83 -9.58 9.75
CA ASP A 834 -21.04 -9.92 10.48
C ASP A 834 -22.10 -8.79 10.52
N THR A 835 -21.86 -7.69 9.81
CA THR A 835 -22.74 -6.50 9.66
C THR A 835 -23.72 -6.54 8.49
N SER A 836 -23.46 -7.41 7.54
CA SER A 836 -24.24 -7.67 6.31
C SER A 836 -25.59 -8.37 6.52
N GLY A 837 -25.96 -8.68 7.76
CA GLY A 837 -27.23 -9.30 8.10
C GLY A 837 -27.19 -10.83 8.23
N GLY A 838 -28.36 -11.45 8.13
CA GLY A 838 -28.55 -12.89 8.25
C GLY A 838 -29.61 -13.27 9.28
N THR A 839 -29.90 -14.57 9.36
CA THR A 839 -30.83 -15.12 10.33
C THR A 839 -30.21 -16.26 11.14
N THR A 840 -30.80 -16.54 12.29
CA THR A 840 -30.36 -17.57 13.23
C THR A 840 -31.55 -18.38 13.72
N ARG A 841 -31.33 -19.67 13.97
CA ARG A 841 -32.37 -20.59 14.48
C ARG A 841 -32.76 -20.29 15.92
N THR A 842 -31.83 -19.74 16.70
CA THR A 842 -32.12 -19.37 18.08
C THR A 842 -32.96 -18.10 18.06
N LYS A 843 -34.11 -18.09 18.73
CA LYS A 843 -34.92 -16.87 18.87
C LYS A 843 -34.35 -15.97 19.96
N GLY A 844 -34.32 -14.66 19.69
CA GLY A 844 -33.87 -13.63 20.63
C GLY A 844 -34.89 -13.30 21.72
N VAL A 845 -34.55 -12.34 22.58
CA VAL A 845 -35.34 -11.96 23.77
C VAL A 845 -36.78 -11.49 23.45
N ASN A 846 -37.04 -11.01 22.24
CA ASN A 846 -38.36 -10.63 21.75
C ASN A 846 -38.89 -11.53 20.62
N GLY A 847 -38.31 -12.72 20.44
CA GLY A 847 -38.74 -13.68 19.40
C GLY A 847 -38.14 -13.47 18.01
N SER A 848 -37.22 -12.51 17.85
CA SER A 848 -36.49 -12.27 16.58
C SER A 848 -35.59 -13.45 16.19
N SER A 849 -35.51 -13.74 14.90
CA SER A 849 -34.53 -14.62 14.25
C SER A 849 -33.41 -13.85 13.55
N VAL A 850 -33.37 -12.52 13.64
CA VAL A 850 -32.31 -11.72 13.02
C VAL A 850 -30.97 -12.02 13.70
N LYS A 851 -29.92 -12.26 12.91
CA LYS A 851 -28.55 -12.38 13.40
C LYS A 851 -28.06 -10.97 13.76
N LEU A 852 -27.71 -10.75 15.03
CA LEU A 852 -27.18 -9.47 15.48
C LEU A 852 -25.66 -9.37 15.21
N PRO A 853 -25.16 -8.19 14.82
CA PRO A 853 -23.74 -7.91 14.55
C PRO A 853 -22.96 -7.69 15.85
N PHE A 854 -21.65 -7.44 15.72
CA PHE A 854 -20.75 -6.93 16.76
C PHE A 854 -20.58 -7.85 17.98
N GLY A 855 -20.97 -9.13 17.85
CA GLY A 855 -21.07 -10.05 18.98
C GLY A 855 -22.17 -9.71 19.99
N LEU A 856 -23.22 -8.97 19.58
CA LEU A 856 -24.38 -8.71 20.43
C LEU A 856 -25.15 -10.00 20.73
N ASP A 857 -25.43 -10.24 22.01
CA ASP A 857 -26.19 -11.40 22.48
C ASP A 857 -27.69 -11.18 22.26
N GLN A 858 -28.23 -11.84 21.23
CA GLN A 858 -29.66 -11.87 20.92
C GLN A 858 -30.57 -12.29 22.08
N LYS A 859 -30.08 -13.03 23.08
CA LYS A 859 -30.86 -13.39 24.28
C LYS A 859 -31.01 -12.22 25.26
N ARG A 860 -30.24 -11.15 25.07
CA ARG A 860 -30.22 -9.94 25.90
C ARG A 860 -30.66 -8.70 25.13
N VAL A 861 -30.44 -8.67 23.82
CA VAL A 861 -30.65 -7.51 22.96
C VAL A 861 -31.87 -7.74 22.06
N PRO A 862 -33.00 -7.03 22.26
CA PRO A 862 -34.11 -7.02 21.33
C PRO A 862 -33.78 -6.18 20.10
N VAL A 863 -34.45 -6.47 18.98
CA VAL A 863 -34.40 -5.69 17.75
C VAL A 863 -35.82 -5.43 17.26
N LEU A 864 -36.05 -4.25 16.68
CA LEU A 864 -37.29 -3.92 15.97
C LEU A 864 -36.94 -3.17 14.69
N GLY A 865 -37.59 -3.52 13.59
CA GLY A 865 -37.44 -2.82 12.31
C GLY A 865 -38.73 -2.79 11.50
N THR A 866 -38.74 -1.97 10.46
CA THR A 866 -39.93 -1.67 9.63
C THR A 866 -40.01 -2.47 8.34
N TYR A 867 -38.93 -3.16 7.95
CA TYR A 867 -38.87 -3.93 6.71
C TYR A 867 -39.87 -5.09 6.70
N GLY A 868 -40.53 -5.31 5.55
CA GLY A 868 -41.48 -6.41 5.36
C GLY A 868 -42.77 -6.33 6.19
N THR A 869 -43.04 -5.21 6.85
CA THR A 869 -44.31 -4.96 7.55
C THR A 869 -45.40 -4.52 6.57
N GLU A 870 -46.68 -4.75 6.89
CA GLU A 870 -47.81 -4.54 5.97
C GLU A 870 -47.86 -3.15 5.30
N THR A 871 -47.39 -2.11 6.00
CA THR A 871 -47.39 -0.74 5.49
C THR A 871 -46.01 -0.22 5.13
N GLY A 872 -44.94 -0.92 5.55
CA GLY A 872 -43.55 -0.43 5.48
C GLY A 872 -43.25 0.82 6.32
N MET A 873 -44.26 1.41 6.96
CA MET A 873 -44.18 2.66 7.72
C MET A 873 -44.54 2.42 9.17
N GLY A 874 -43.98 3.20 10.09
CA GLY A 874 -44.23 2.99 11.51
C GLY A 874 -43.67 4.10 12.39
N HIS A 875 -44.24 4.24 13.58
CA HIS A 875 -43.73 5.13 14.62
C HIS A 875 -43.47 4.35 15.91
N LEU A 876 -42.26 4.48 16.45
CA LEU A 876 -41.81 3.85 17.68
C LEU A 876 -41.30 4.92 18.65
N THR A 877 -41.81 4.88 19.87
CA THR A 877 -41.27 5.63 21.01
C THR A 877 -41.02 4.63 22.12
N SER A 878 -39.74 4.40 22.45
CA SER A 878 -39.38 3.47 23.52
C SER A 878 -39.75 4.01 24.91
N ASP A 879 -39.73 3.14 25.90
CA ASP A 879 -39.72 3.55 27.31
C ASP A 879 -38.36 4.20 27.67
N TRP A 880 -38.28 4.80 28.85
CA TRP A 880 -37.07 5.48 29.30
C TRP A 880 -35.99 4.48 29.77
N TYR A 881 -34.74 4.73 29.40
CA TYR A 881 -33.54 4.01 29.81
C TYR A 881 -32.69 4.86 30.74
N GLN A 882 -32.14 4.25 31.79
CA GLN A 882 -31.33 4.94 32.80
C GLN A 882 -29.94 5.28 32.24
N LEU A 883 -29.58 6.57 32.23
CA LEU A 883 -28.21 6.98 31.88
C LEU A 883 -27.24 6.62 33.01
N PRO A 884 -26.01 6.19 32.69
CA PRO A 884 -24.96 6.01 33.68
C PRO A 884 -24.47 7.37 34.19
N LYS A 885 -23.73 7.34 35.31
CA LYS A 885 -22.97 8.51 35.75
C LYS A 885 -21.94 8.88 34.67
N ARG A 886 -21.85 10.17 34.36
CA ARG A 886 -20.90 10.70 33.39
C ARG A 886 -19.45 10.43 33.82
N SER A 887 -18.64 9.95 32.89
CA SER A 887 -17.23 9.66 33.09
C SER A 887 -16.47 9.78 31.76
N ALA A 888 -15.16 10.01 31.83
CA ALA A 888 -14.33 10.20 30.63
C ALA A 888 -14.15 8.92 29.80
N ASP A 889 -14.29 7.74 30.44
CA ASP A 889 -14.26 6.42 29.79
C ASP A 889 -15.61 6.03 29.16
N ARG A 890 -16.67 6.84 29.33
CA ARG A 890 -17.99 6.69 28.70
C ARG A 890 -18.42 7.97 27.97
N PRO A 891 -17.70 8.36 26.91
CA PRO A 891 -18.00 9.61 26.20
C PRO A 891 -19.23 9.53 25.29
N LEU A 892 -19.77 8.33 25.05
CA LEU A 892 -20.86 8.10 24.09
C LEU A 892 -22.04 7.35 24.72
N VAL A 893 -23.24 7.62 24.18
CA VAL A 893 -24.32 6.65 24.09
C VAL A 893 -24.34 6.15 22.64
N THR A 894 -24.34 4.84 22.43
CA THR A 894 -24.30 4.21 21.11
C THR A 894 -25.53 3.33 20.90
N MET A 895 -25.87 3.06 19.65
CA MET A 895 -26.98 2.20 19.28
C MET A 895 -26.69 1.49 17.97
N SER A 896 -26.97 0.20 17.90
CA SER A 896 -26.85 -0.55 16.65
C SER A 896 -28.12 -0.36 15.83
N VAL A 897 -27.94 -0.02 14.57
CA VAL A 897 -29.01 0.31 13.63
C VAL A 897 -28.71 -0.29 12.27
N ALA A 898 -29.75 -0.53 11.48
CA ALA A 898 -29.64 -0.92 10.08
C ALA A 898 -30.65 -0.13 9.24
N GLY A 899 -30.45 -0.12 7.91
CA GLY A 899 -31.27 0.65 6.98
C GLY A 899 -30.85 2.12 6.84
N LYS A 900 -31.65 2.89 6.09
CA LYS A 900 -31.34 4.28 5.70
C LYS A 900 -31.97 5.26 6.71
N ILE A 901 -31.16 5.79 7.63
CA ILE A 901 -31.60 6.74 8.67
C ILE A 901 -31.00 8.13 8.47
N GLU A 902 -31.67 9.16 9.00
CA GLU A 902 -31.20 10.54 9.01
C GLU A 902 -30.07 10.73 10.05
N THR A 903 -28.91 11.21 9.60
CA THR A 903 -27.68 11.27 10.41
C THR A 903 -26.85 12.52 10.13
N ILE A 904 -25.89 12.80 11.02
CA ILE A 904 -24.82 13.79 10.81
C ILE A 904 -23.55 13.04 10.44
N ASP A 905 -22.92 13.41 9.32
CA ASP A 905 -21.66 12.81 8.87
C ASP A 905 -20.40 13.52 9.42
N ALA A 906 -19.23 13.01 9.04
CA ALA A 906 -17.92 13.53 9.42
C ALA A 906 -17.59 14.96 8.93
N LEU A 907 -18.43 15.53 8.05
CA LEU A 907 -18.35 16.90 7.55
C LEU A 907 -19.40 17.81 8.21
N ALA A 908 -20.10 17.31 9.23
CA ALA A 908 -21.23 17.93 9.89
C ALA A 908 -22.40 18.23 8.94
N VAL A 909 -22.55 17.44 7.88
CA VAL A 909 -23.65 17.53 6.90
C VAL A 909 -24.74 16.54 7.29
N MET A 910 -25.98 17.02 7.26
CA MET A 910 -27.17 16.18 7.46
C MET A 910 -27.38 15.27 6.24
N ARG A 911 -27.35 13.96 6.46
CA ARG A 911 -27.70 12.94 5.47
C ARG A 911 -29.17 12.55 5.64
N LYS A 912 -29.88 12.42 4.52
CA LYS A 912 -31.32 12.10 4.51
C LYS A 912 -31.54 10.62 4.75
N GLY A 913 -32.63 10.30 5.44
CA GLY A 913 -33.12 8.94 5.68
C GLY A 913 -34.34 8.99 6.59
N GLN A 914 -34.72 7.84 7.14
CA GLN A 914 -35.79 7.76 8.14
C GLN A 914 -35.40 8.43 9.46
N SER A 915 -36.38 8.96 10.17
CA SER A 915 -36.11 9.75 11.37
C SER A 915 -35.73 8.83 12.53
N LEU A 916 -34.58 9.12 13.15
CA LEU A 916 -34.13 8.47 14.37
C LEU A 916 -33.61 9.54 15.33
N ARG A 917 -34.12 9.51 16.56
CA ARG A 917 -33.76 10.44 17.63
C ARG A 917 -33.49 9.72 18.94
N LEU A 918 -32.53 10.25 19.69
CA LEU A 918 -32.36 9.92 21.11
C LEU A 918 -32.87 11.11 21.93
N GLU A 919 -34.00 10.96 22.59
CA GLU A 919 -34.51 11.99 23.49
C GLU A 919 -33.92 11.83 24.89
N ALA A 920 -33.46 12.93 25.48
CA ALA A 920 -32.95 12.96 26.85
C ALA A 920 -33.97 13.57 27.80
N GLY A 921 -34.20 12.91 28.93
CA GLY A 921 -35.22 13.25 29.91
C GLY A 921 -34.63 13.63 31.28
N ARG A 922 -35.26 14.60 31.93
CA ARG A 922 -35.04 14.94 33.34
C ARG A 922 -36.20 14.40 34.17
N VAL A 923 -35.88 13.57 35.16
CA VAL A 923 -36.85 13.02 36.12
C VAL A 923 -37.13 14.03 37.23
N GLY A 924 -38.39 14.42 37.39
CA GLY A 924 -38.88 15.27 38.47
C GLY A 924 -39.00 14.54 39.81
N ALA A 925 -39.22 15.29 40.89
CA ALA A 925 -39.39 14.71 42.23
C ALA A 925 -40.63 13.82 42.36
N ASP A 926 -41.65 14.07 41.53
CA ASP A 926 -42.88 13.27 41.41
C ASP A 926 -42.72 12.05 40.48
N GLY A 927 -41.55 11.85 39.89
CA GLY A 927 -41.26 10.77 38.94
C GLY A 927 -41.67 11.07 37.49
N THR A 928 -42.22 12.24 37.19
CA THR A 928 -42.53 12.64 35.81
C THR A 928 -41.24 12.92 35.03
N VAL A 929 -41.20 12.52 33.76
CA VAL A 929 -40.02 12.76 32.90
C VAL A 929 -40.33 13.89 31.93
N THR A 930 -39.49 14.91 31.93
CA THR A 930 -39.55 16.03 30.98
C THR A 930 -38.45 15.86 29.94
N THR A 931 -38.81 15.80 28.65
CA THR A 931 -37.81 15.80 27.57
C THR A 931 -37.11 17.15 27.53
N VAL A 932 -35.78 17.14 27.64
CA VAL A 932 -34.93 18.35 27.67
C VAL A 932 -34.01 18.47 26.46
N ALA A 933 -33.86 17.41 25.67
CA ALA A 933 -33.16 17.43 24.39
C ALA A 933 -33.65 16.29 23.48
N SER A 934 -33.50 16.46 22.17
CA SER A 934 -33.70 15.43 21.15
C SER A 934 -32.49 15.48 20.21
N LEU A 935 -31.71 14.39 20.20
CA LEU A 935 -30.42 14.33 19.51
C LEU A 935 -30.52 13.57 18.19
N ILE A 936 -29.78 14.04 17.20
CA ILE A 936 -29.58 13.37 15.90
C ILE A 936 -28.32 12.49 16.01
N PRO A 937 -28.35 11.25 15.51
CA PRO A 937 -27.18 10.39 15.52
C PRO A 937 -26.04 10.90 14.63
N HIS A 938 -24.81 10.71 15.10
CA HIS A 938 -23.59 10.77 14.28
C HIS A 938 -23.33 9.39 13.67
N ASP A 939 -22.99 9.35 12.38
CA ASP A 939 -22.85 8.11 11.62
C ASP A 939 -21.62 8.17 10.69
N ALA A 940 -20.86 7.07 10.65
CA ALA A 940 -19.70 6.92 9.79
C ALA A 940 -20.07 6.55 8.34
N GLY A 941 -21.29 6.05 8.10
CA GLY A 941 -21.74 5.56 6.80
C GLY A 941 -21.95 4.05 6.78
N GLY A 942 -22.08 3.45 5.59
CA GLY A 942 -22.29 2.00 5.43
C GLY A 942 -23.77 1.55 5.41
N ALA A 943 -24.72 2.48 5.33
CA ALA A 943 -26.13 2.09 5.13
C ALA A 943 -26.32 1.36 3.79
N PRO A 944 -27.07 0.23 3.73
CA PRO A 944 -28.06 -0.22 4.71
C PRO A 944 -27.55 -1.24 5.75
N GLU A 945 -26.25 -1.58 5.78
CA GLU A 945 -25.70 -2.55 6.73
C GLU A 945 -25.92 -2.16 8.20
N TRP A 946 -25.77 -3.15 9.06
CA TRP A 946 -25.67 -2.93 10.50
C TRP A 946 -24.47 -2.04 10.81
N ARG A 947 -24.72 -0.97 11.56
CA ARG A 947 -23.69 -0.04 12.02
C ARG A 947 -24.04 0.54 13.38
N ASN A 948 -23.07 1.18 14.00
CA ASN A 948 -23.28 1.84 15.29
C ASN A 948 -23.35 3.34 15.11
N VAL A 949 -24.50 3.92 15.40
CA VAL A 949 -24.62 5.38 15.53
C VAL A 949 -24.21 5.83 16.92
N SER A 950 -23.67 7.04 16.99
CA SER A 950 -23.18 7.62 18.24
C SER A 950 -23.91 8.91 18.62
N PHE A 951 -24.14 9.06 19.91
CA PHE A 951 -24.70 10.24 20.55
C PHE A 951 -23.70 10.72 21.61
N PRO A 952 -22.93 11.78 21.33
CA PRO A 952 -21.93 12.29 22.25
C PRO A 952 -22.55 12.71 23.59
N MET A 953 -22.00 12.23 24.69
CA MET A 953 -22.53 12.52 26.02
C MET A 953 -22.50 14.02 26.34
N ASP A 954 -21.51 14.76 25.84
CA ASP A 954 -21.39 16.21 26.05
C ASP A 954 -22.52 17.03 25.39
N GLN A 955 -23.21 16.48 24.38
CA GLN A 955 -24.40 17.08 23.77
C GLN A 955 -25.68 16.82 24.58
N ILE A 956 -25.68 15.83 25.48
CA ILE A 956 -26.80 15.56 26.39
C ILE A 956 -26.73 16.55 27.56
N PRO A 957 -27.82 17.27 27.91
CA PRO A 957 -27.82 18.19 29.04
C PRO A 957 -27.40 17.53 30.37
N GLY A 958 -26.60 18.22 31.19
CA GLY A 958 -26.07 17.69 32.45
C GLY A 958 -27.14 17.28 33.49
N GLY A 959 -28.34 17.85 33.39
CA GLY A 959 -29.48 17.51 34.26
C GLY A 959 -30.42 16.44 33.69
N ALA A 960 -30.07 15.77 32.58
CA ALA A 960 -30.80 14.61 32.08
C ALA A 960 -30.25 13.34 32.75
N THR A 961 -31.16 12.45 33.17
CA THR A 961 -30.82 11.20 33.87
C THR A 961 -31.37 9.97 33.16
N VAL A 962 -32.21 10.15 32.14
CA VAL A 962 -32.78 9.07 31.33
C VAL A 962 -32.74 9.43 29.84
N VAL A 963 -32.78 8.44 28.96
CA VAL A 963 -32.91 8.61 27.50
C VAL A 963 -33.94 7.65 26.91
N ARG A 964 -34.52 7.97 25.76
CA ARG A 964 -35.40 7.05 25.01
C ARG A 964 -35.17 7.17 23.51
N VAL A 965 -35.50 6.11 22.78
CA VAL A 965 -35.42 6.04 21.32
C VAL A 965 -36.75 6.49 20.73
N VAL A 966 -36.70 7.38 19.75
CA VAL A 966 -37.85 7.76 18.93
C VAL A 966 -37.47 7.51 17.48
N ALA A 967 -38.19 6.62 16.81
CA ALA A 967 -37.95 6.25 15.43
C ALA A 967 -39.23 6.37 14.61
N GLU A 968 -39.11 6.87 13.38
CA GLU A 968 -40.25 7.08 12.49
C GLU A 968 -39.84 6.76 11.06
N ASP A 969 -40.55 5.79 10.47
CA ASP A 969 -40.50 5.47 9.07
C ASP A 969 -41.75 6.01 8.37
N THR A 970 -41.53 6.93 7.44
CA THR A 970 -42.59 7.63 6.70
C THR A 970 -42.64 7.25 5.22
N SER A 971 -41.76 6.35 4.76
CA SER A 971 -41.64 6.02 3.34
C SER A 971 -42.30 4.67 3.05
N PRO A 972 -43.15 4.58 2.02
CA PRO A 972 -43.65 3.29 1.56
C PRO A 972 -42.62 2.53 0.69
N SER A 973 -41.41 3.08 0.50
CA SER A 973 -40.37 2.44 -0.32
C SER A 973 -39.73 1.26 0.40
N VAL A 974 -39.59 0.14 -0.30
CA VAL A 974 -38.95 -1.08 0.21
C VAL A 974 -37.47 -0.87 0.58
N ASP A 975 -36.81 0.11 -0.04
CA ASP A 975 -35.40 0.44 0.22
C ASP A 975 -35.22 1.45 1.35
N ALA A 976 -36.32 1.98 1.89
CA ALA A 976 -36.32 3.07 2.86
C ALA A 976 -36.91 2.60 4.19
N TRP A 977 -36.21 1.66 4.83
CA TRP A 977 -36.55 1.10 6.14
C TRP A 977 -35.51 1.45 7.19
N LEU A 978 -35.83 1.20 8.46
CA LEU A 978 -34.88 1.30 9.56
C LEU A 978 -35.07 0.17 10.58
N ALA A 979 -33.99 -0.18 11.28
CA ALA A 979 -34.05 -1.05 12.45
C ALA A 979 -33.20 -0.51 13.58
N VAL A 980 -33.62 -0.79 14.81
CA VAL A 980 -33.01 -0.26 16.04
C VAL A 980 -32.87 -1.35 17.11
N THR A 981 -31.79 -1.25 17.89
CA THR A 981 -31.60 -1.95 19.17
C THR A 981 -31.75 -0.97 20.34
N PRO A 982 -31.77 -1.42 21.62
CA PRO A 982 -31.67 -0.50 22.75
C PRO A 982 -30.38 0.31 22.74
N PRO A 983 -30.39 1.53 23.33
CA PRO A 983 -29.19 2.32 23.52
C PRO A 983 -28.26 1.68 24.56
N ARG A 984 -26.96 1.89 24.39
CA ARG A 984 -25.92 1.42 25.31
C ARG A 984 -24.88 2.51 25.56
N SER A 985 -24.15 2.41 26.66
CA SER A 985 -23.02 3.28 26.98
C SER A 985 -21.92 2.43 27.59
N THR A 986 -21.02 1.94 26.73
CA THR A 986 -19.93 1.04 27.09
C THR A 986 -18.71 1.82 27.59
N LYS A 987 -17.90 1.22 28.47
CA LYS A 987 -16.57 1.78 28.78
C LYS A 987 -15.65 1.54 27.60
N LEU A 988 -15.15 2.61 27.00
CA LEU A 988 -14.26 2.51 25.85
C LEU A 988 -12.81 2.30 26.30
N LYS A 989 -12.06 1.52 25.51
CA LYS A 989 -10.60 1.36 25.62
C LYS A 989 -9.95 1.82 24.32
N THR A 990 -8.66 2.13 24.32
CA THR A 990 -7.97 2.34 23.05
C THR A 990 -7.77 1.01 22.31
N LEU A 991 -7.63 1.05 20.99
CA LEU A 991 -7.29 -0.15 20.20
C LEU A 991 -5.97 -0.78 20.69
N ASN A 992 -4.98 0.05 21.02
CA ASN A 992 -3.70 -0.42 21.57
C ASN A 992 -3.85 -1.12 22.93
N GLU A 993 -4.81 -0.71 23.78
CA GLU A 993 -5.09 -1.40 25.05
C GLU A 993 -5.81 -2.75 24.86
N LEU A 994 -6.63 -2.89 23.81
CA LEU A 994 -7.35 -4.13 23.52
C LEU A 994 -6.48 -5.15 22.79
N VAL A 995 -5.87 -4.75 21.67
CA VAL A 995 -5.09 -5.62 20.77
C VAL A 995 -3.66 -5.80 21.27
N GLY A 996 -3.09 -4.78 21.91
CA GLY A 996 -1.70 -4.79 22.36
C GLY A 996 -0.70 -4.77 21.20
N ARG A 997 0.47 -5.37 21.46
CA ARG A 997 1.64 -5.38 20.55
C ARG A 997 2.17 -6.77 20.23
N GLU A 998 1.58 -7.81 20.82
CA GLU A 998 2.08 -9.18 20.75
C GLU A 998 1.20 -10.07 19.87
N ASP A 999 -0.13 -9.87 19.97
CA ASP A 999 -1.08 -10.62 19.15
C ASP A 999 -0.78 -10.43 17.64
N PRO A 1000 -0.86 -11.51 16.84
CA PRO A 1000 -0.73 -11.42 15.39
C PRO A 1000 -1.95 -10.72 14.79
N VAL A 1001 -1.69 -9.68 14.01
CA VAL A 1001 -2.72 -8.87 13.34
C VAL A 1001 -2.53 -8.96 11.84
N LEU A 1002 -3.59 -9.22 11.09
CA LEU A 1002 -3.62 -8.95 9.66
C LEU A 1002 -3.89 -7.45 9.47
N LEU A 1003 -2.83 -6.68 9.27
CA LEU A 1003 -2.94 -5.26 8.93
C LEU A 1003 -3.09 -5.15 7.41
N ASP A 1004 -4.22 -4.65 6.93
CA ASP A 1004 -4.39 -4.38 5.50
C ASP A 1004 -3.32 -3.39 5.01
N TRP A 1005 -2.96 -3.49 3.73
CA TRP A 1005 -1.74 -2.85 3.21
C TRP A 1005 -1.77 -1.31 3.28
N GLU A 1006 -2.95 -0.70 3.28
CA GLU A 1006 -3.13 0.76 3.39
C GLU A 1006 -2.94 1.28 4.82
N VAL A 1007 -3.32 0.48 5.82
CA VAL A 1007 -3.41 0.95 7.21
C VAL A 1007 -2.14 0.68 8.01
N ALA A 1008 -1.32 -0.29 7.62
CA ALA A 1008 -0.19 -0.74 8.44
C ALA A 1008 0.79 0.39 8.85
N PHE A 1009 0.91 1.47 8.05
CA PHE A 1009 1.71 2.64 8.42
C PHE A 1009 1.10 3.47 9.56
N ALA A 1010 -0.22 3.48 9.73
CA ALA A 1010 -0.90 4.18 10.83
C ALA A 1010 -0.92 3.37 12.14
N PHE A 1011 -0.58 2.07 12.09
CA PHE A 1011 -0.55 1.13 13.22
C PHE A 1011 0.85 0.53 13.46
N PRO A 1012 1.88 1.36 13.76
CA PRO A 1012 3.27 0.91 13.82
C PRO A 1012 3.59 -0.03 15.01
N CYS A 1013 2.71 -0.12 16.01
CA CYS A 1013 2.92 -0.93 17.21
C CYS A 1013 2.32 -2.33 17.11
N GLN A 1014 1.23 -2.50 16.38
CA GLN A 1014 0.59 -3.79 16.17
C GLN A 1014 1.55 -4.67 15.36
N ARG A 1015 1.66 -5.94 15.74
CA ARG A 1015 2.57 -6.89 15.09
C ARG A 1015 1.85 -7.57 13.94
N PRO A 1016 2.32 -7.45 12.68
CA PRO A 1016 1.75 -8.22 11.59
C PRO A 1016 1.92 -9.71 11.87
N ALA A 1017 0.94 -10.52 11.48
CA ALA A 1017 1.05 -11.98 11.51
C ALA A 1017 2.30 -12.42 10.73
N ALA A 1018 3.13 -13.26 11.36
CA ALA A 1018 4.41 -13.63 10.77
C ALA A 1018 4.23 -14.71 9.68
N VAL A 1019 5.10 -14.68 8.68
CA VAL A 1019 5.32 -15.81 7.77
C VAL A 1019 6.60 -16.48 8.22
N VAL A 1020 6.55 -17.78 8.49
CA VAL A 1020 7.70 -18.57 8.97
C VAL A 1020 7.67 -19.93 8.28
N HIS A 1021 8.77 -20.31 7.63
CA HIS A 1021 8.90 -21.61 6.96
C HIS A 1021 7.76 -21.93 5.96
N GLY A 1022 7.29 -20.93 5.22
CA GLY A 1022 6.20 -21.08 4.23
C GLY A 1022 4.79 -21.15 4.81
N VAL A 1023 4.65 -20.98 6.14
CA VAL A 1023 3.37 -21.00 6.85
C VAL A 1023 3.06 -19.61 7.43
N LEU A 1024 1.82 -19.15 7.27
CA LEU A 1024 1.30 -17.92 7.87
C LEU A 1024 0.82 -18.21 9.30
N GLU A 1025 1.28 -17.43 10.27
CA GLU A 1025 0.75 -17.43 11.64
C GLU A 1025 -0.72 -17.00 11.64
N THR A 1026 -1.61 -17.81 12.22
CA THR A 1026 -3.04 -17.52 12.27
C THR A 1026 -3.31 -16.18 12.99
N PRO A 1027 -3.82 -15.15 12.28
CA PRO A 1027 -4.08 -13.84 12.89
C PRO A 1027 -5.27 -13.91 13.84
N LYS A 1028 -5.21 -13.13 14.93
CA LYS A 1028 -6.32 -12.97 15.89
C LYS A 1028 -7.19 -11.76 15.61
N TRP A 1029 -6.63 -10.81 14.87
CA TRP A 1029 -7.26 -9.53 14.56
C TRP A 1029 -7.00 -9.16 13.11
N ARG A 1030 -7.92 -8.41 12.52
CA ARG A 1030 -7.69 -7.68 11.27
C ARG A 1030 -8.03 -6.21 11.46
N VAL A 1031 -7.23 -5.34 10.85
CA VAL A 1031 -7.50 -3.90 10.79
C VAL A 1031 -7.60 -3.51 9.33
N THR A 1032 -8.72 -2.92 8.94
CA THR A 1032 -9.02 -2.52 7.56
C THR A 1032 -9.06 -1.00 7.43
N PRO A 1033 -8.84 -0.43 6.22
CA PRO A 1033 -9.07 1.01 5.97
C PRO A 1033 -10.57 1.33 6.00
N ASP A 1034 -10.93 2.58 5.72
CA ASP A 1034 -12.33 2.98 5.54
C ASP A 1034 -13.04 2.12 4.49
N ALA A 1035 -14.38 2.02 4.56
CA ALA A 1035 -15.16 1.04 3.80
C ALA A 1035 -14.86 1.07 2.28
N GLU A 1036 -14.72 2.26 1.70
CA GLU A 1036 -14.35 2.42 0.28
C GLU A 1036 -12.93 1.93 -0.01
N GLY A 1037 -11.97 2.23 0.89
CA GLY A 1037 -10.60 1.71 0.79
C GLY A 1037 -10.53 0.20 0.95
N GLU A 1038 -11.36 -0.41 1.79
CA GLU A 1038 -11.41 -1.86 1.94
C GLU A 1038 -11.95 -2.49 0.65
N ARG A 1039 -13.10 -2.02 0.18
CA ARG A 1039 -13.81 -2.54 -0.98
C ARG A 1039 -13.02 -2.38 -2.29
N VAL A 1040 -12.51 -1.19 -2.58
CA VAL A 1040 -11.86 -0.89 -3.86
C VAL A 1040 -10.41 -1.37 -3.89
N ASN A 1041 -9.72 -1.37 -2.75
CA ASN A 1041 -8.28 -1.59 -2.72
C ASN A 1041 -7.89 -2.87 -1.98
N SER A 1042 -8.23 -3.02 -0.70
CA SER A 1042 -7.66 -4.09 0.14
C SER A 1042 -8.25 -5.47 -0.19
N ALA A 1043 -9.58 -5.59 -0.26
CA ALA A 1043 -10.27 -6.84 -0.60
C ALA A 1043 -9.83 -7.39 -1.97
N ARG A 1044 -9.74 -6.53 -2.99
CA ARG A 1044 -9.32 -6.92 -4.35
C ARG A 1044 -7.84 -7.25 -4.46
N TRP A 1045 -6.97 -6.50 -3.77
CA TRP A 1045 -5.54 -6.71 -3.87
C TRP A 1045 -5.10 -7.99 -3.15
N MET A 1046 -5.71 -8.26 -1.98
CA MET A 1046 -5.36 -9.34 -1.06
C MET A 1046 -6.20 -10.62 -1.24
N ALA A 1047 -7.07 -10.66 -2.27
CA ALA A 1047 -7.94 -11.80 -2.56
C ALA A 1047 -7.18 -13.11 -2.82
N GLY A 1048 -7.84 -14.23 -2.52
CA GLY A 1048 -7.30 -15.58 -2.73
C GLY A 1048 -6.94 -15.90 -4.18
N ASP A 1049 -7.73 -15.43 -5.15
CA ASP A 1049 -7.49 -15.62 -6.59
C ASP A 1049 -6.12 -15.14 -7.07
N TYR A 1050 -5.53 -14.21 -6.32
CA TYR A 1050 -4.24 -13.62 -6.64
C TYR A 1050 -3.16 -14.00 -5.62
N GLY A 1051 -3.42 -15.00 -4.78
CA GLY A 1051 -2.50 -15.52 -3.77
C GLY A 1051 -2.27 -14.58 -2.59
N GLY A 1052 -3.25 -13.74 -2.26
CA GLY A 1052 -3.21 -12.90 -1.07
C GLY A 1052 -3.74 -13.58 0.19
N PRO A 1053 -3.50 -13.02 1.39
CA PRO A 1053 -3.80 -13.67 2.66
C PRO A 1053 -5.30 -13.89 2.92
N LEU A 1054 -6.20 -13.18 2.21
CA LEU A 1054 -7.65 -13.37 2.40
C LEU A 1054 -8.11 -14.76 1.93
N GLY A 1055 -7.45 -15.34 0.91
CA GLY A 1055 -7.70 -16.72 0.48
C GLY A 1055 -7.38 -17.78 1.54
N ILE A 1056 -6.64 -17.41 2.58
CA ILE A 1056 -6.39 -18.24 3.76
C ILE A 1056 -7.39 -17.89 4.86
N THR A 1057 -7.44 -16.62 5.25
CA THR A 1057 -8.18 -16.21 6.45
C THR A 1057 -9.69 -16.39 6.30
N GLU A 1058 -10.26 -16.19 5.11
CA GLU A 1058 -11.71 -16.36 4.87
C GLU A 1058 -12.13 -17.85 4.84
N ASN A 1059 -11.17 -18.74 4.61
CA ASN A 1059 -11.36 -20.18 4.66
C ASN A 1059 -11.11 -20.77 6.07
N GLU A 1060 -10.35 -20.07 6.92
CA GLU A 1060 -9.94 -20.55 8.24
C GLU A 1060 -10.72 -19.90 9.40
N LEU A 1061 -11.08 -18.63 9.27
CA LEU A 1061 -11.49 -17.75 10.36
C LEU A 1061 -12.84 -17.09 10.07
N SER A 1062 -13.66 -16.97 11.12
CA SER A 1062 -14.84 -16.10 11.11
C SER A 1062 -14.47 -14.71 11.65
N PRO A 1063 -14.74 -13.63 10.90
CA PRO A 1063 -14.64 -12.27 11.41
C PRO A 1063 -15.82 -11.94 12.34
N THR A 1064 -15.56 -11.08 13.32
CA THR A 1064 -16.59 -10.39 14.12
C THR A 1064 -16.11 -8.96 14.30
N GLU A 1065 -16.88 -7.99 13.80
CA GLU A 1065 -16.51 -6.59 13.89
C GLU A 1065 -16.62 -6.07 15.32
N ILE A 1066 -15.62 -5.32 15.77
CA ILE A 1066 -15.60 -4.69 17.09
C ILE A 1066 -16.00 -3.23 16.93
N PRO A 1067 -17.07 -2.75 17.60
CA PRO A 1067 -17.47 -1.35 17.51
C PRO A 1067 -16.32 -0.43 17.91
N ALA A 1068 -15.98 0.48 17.01
CA ALA A 1068 -14.83 1.35 17.16
C ALA A 1068 -15.12 2.76 16.65
N TYR A 1069 -14.55 3.75 17.31
CA TYR A 1069 -14.82 5.16 17.10
C TYR A 1069 -13.54 5.97 17.12
N LEU A 1070 -13.39 6.94 16.21
CA LEU A 1070 -12.29 7.88 16.31
C LEU A 1070 -12.59 8.91 17.41
N LYS A 1071 -11.72 8.97 18.42
CA LYS A 1071 -11.90 9.86 19.57
C LYS A 1071 -12.19 11.30 19.11
N ASN A 1072 -13.33 11.85 19.54
CA ASN A 1072 -13.78 13.22 19.28
C ASN A 1072 -14.05 13.57 17.79
N ASP A 1073 -14.01 12.59 16.87
CA ASP A 1073 -14.46 12.73 15.48
C ASP A 1073 -15.43 11.57 15.19
N TRP A 1074 -16.57 11.59 15.90
CA TRP A 1074 -17.45 10.42 16.10
C TRP A 1074 -18.21 9.94 14.87
N ALA A 1075 -18.24 10.74 13.81
CA ALA A 1075 -18.85 10.41 12.52
C ALA A 1075 -17.79 10.05 11.46
N ARG A 1076 -16.50 9.97 11.82
CA ARG A 1076 -15.43 9.60 10.90
C ARG A 1076 -15.36 8.09 10.76
N ASP A 1077 -15.47 7.62 9.51
CA ASP A 1077 -14.98 6.29 9.17
C ASP A 1077 -13.45 6.29 9.16
N TRP A 1078 -12.88 5.56 10.12
CA TRP A 1078 -11.43 5.35 10.20
C TRP A 1078 -11.01 3.99 9.62
N GLY A 1079 -11.98 3.14 9.29
CA GLY A 1079 -11.85 1.72 9.03
C GLY A 1079 -12.42 0.86 10.14
N SER A 1080 -12.12 -0.44 10.09
CA SER A 1080 -12.68 -1.43 11.01
C SER A 1080 -11.62 -2.17 11.82
N LEU A 1081 -12.05 -2.71 12.97
CA LEU A 1081 -11.31 -3.71 13.73
C LEU A 1081 -12.13 -4.98 13.80
N GLN A 1082 -11.61 -6.07 13.24
CA GLN A 1082 -12.26 -7.37 13.25
C GLN A 1082 -11.51 -8.31 14.19
N ARG A 1083 -12.25 -9.04 15.03
CA ARG A 1083 -11.73 -10.20 15.77
C ARG A 1083 -11.87 -11.43 14.90
N TYR A 1084 -10.81 -12.20 14.77
CA TYR A 1084 -10.85 -13.50 14.12
C TYR A 1084 -11.00 -14.62 15.13
N THR A 1085 -11.93 -15.53 14.83
CA THR A 1085 -12.12 -16.77 15.57
C THR A 1085 -12.05 -17.94 14.60
N PRO A 1086 -11.24 -18.98 14.87
CA PRO A 1086 -11.22 -20.17 14.03
C PRO A 1086 -12.60 -20.78 13.82
N LEU A 1087 -12.91 -21.17 12.57
CA LEU A 1087 -14.17 -21.85 12.24
C LEU A 1087 -14.32 -23.20 12.95
N LEU A 1088 -13.19 -23.87 13.20
CA LEU A 1088 -13.10 -25.11 13.96
C LEU A 1088 -12.03 -24.99 15.05
N PRO A 1089 -12.22 -25.61 16.23
CA PRO A 1089 -11.16 -25.71 17.23
C PRO A 1089 -9.93 -26.39 16.64
N GLN A 1090 -8.78 -25.73 16.72
CA GLN A 1090 -7.51 -26.14 16.11
C GLN A 1090 -6.32 -25.74 16.98
N ARG A 1091 -5.14 -26.28 16.67
CA ARG A 1091 -3.84 -25.85 17.20
C ARG A 1091 -2.85 -25.68 16.06
N ASP A 1092 -1.76 -24.96 16.28
CA ASP A 1092 -0.69 -24.85 15.28
C ASP A 1092 -0.02 -26.21 15.05
N ALA A 1093 0.32 -26.50 13.80
CA ALA A 1093 1.03 -27.71 13.43
C ALA A 1093 2.50 -27.68 13.87
N GLU A 1094 3.02 -28.81 14.32
CA GLU A 1094 4.45 -29.02 14.45
C GLU A 1094 5.06 -29.25 13.06
N LEU A 1095 6.11 -28.48 12.73
CA LEU A 1095 6.79 -28.54 11.44
C LEU A 1095 8.11 -29.31 11.57
N THR A 1096 8.39 -30.18 10.60
CA THR A 1096 9.70 -30.83 10.47
C THR A 1096 10.51 -30.11 9.41
N LEU A 1097 11.70 -29.63 9.80
CA LEU A 1097 12.60 -28.87 8.92
C LEU A 1097 13.79 -29.73 8.51
N THR A 1098 14.12 -29.71 7.24
CA THR A 1098 15.34 -30.37 6.71
C THR A 1098 16.05 -29.46 5.72
N ASP A 1099 17.38 -29.39 5.82
CA ASP A 1099 18.18 -28.58 4.90
C ASP A 1099 18.75 -29.42 3.76
N ALA A 1100 18.69 -28.89 2.53
CA ALA A 1100 19.24 -29.53 1.34
C ALA A 1100 20.00 -28.53 0.45
N ASP A 1101 21.25 -28.84 0.14
CA ASP A 1101 22.04 -28.07 -0.84
C ASP A 1101 21.58 -28.38 -2.26
N ARG A 1102 21.20 -27.34 -3.01
CA ARG A 1102 20.78 -27.45 -4.41
C ARG A 1102 21.56 -26.48 -5.29
N SER A 1103 21.64 -26.77 -6.58
CA SER A 1103 22.25 -25.87 -7.56
C SER A 1103 21.36 -24.65 -7.82
N GLY A 1104 21.92 -23.56 -8.35
CA GLY A 1104 21.13 -22.36 -8.67
C GLY A 1104 20.10 -22.53 -9.80
N LEU A 1105 20.11 -23.68 -10.49
CA LEU A 1105 19.16 -24.03 -11.57
C LEU A 1105 18.13 -25.06 -11.14
N TRP A 1106 18.20 -25.56 -9.91
CA TRP A 1106 17.26 -26.55 -9.42
C TRP A 1106 15.87 -25.92 -9.22
N THR A 1107 14.84 -26.65 -9.63
CA THR A 1107 13.43 -26.33 -9.37
C THR A 1107 12.71 -27.60 -8.89
N PRO A 1108 11.80 -27.51 -7.92
CA PRO A 1108 10.95 -28.62 -7.52
C PRO A 1108 9.80 -28.90 -8.53
N GLY A 1109 9.61 -28.03 -9.53
CA GLY A 1109 8.53 -28.09 -10.51
C GLY A 1109 7.69 -26.80 -10.53
N PRO A 1110 6.68 -26.72 -11.40
CA PRO A 1110 5.87 -25.51 -11.56
C PRO A 1110 5.03 -25.20 -10.32
N MET A 1111 5.03 -23.94 -9.92
CA MET A 1111 4.09 -23.40 -8.93
C MET A 1111 2.68 -23.29 -9.52
N ARG A 1112 1.64 -23.43 -8.69
CA ARG A 1112 0.25 -23.17 -9.13
C ARG A 1112 -0.05 -21.68 -8.94
N VAL A 1113 -0.07 -20.94 -10.04
CA VAL A 1113 -0.26 -19.47 -10.05
C VAL A 1113 -1.46 -19.06 -10.90
N ILE A 1114 -2.61 -19.66 -10.61
CA ILE A 1114 -3.88 -19.40 -11.31
C ILE A 1114 -4.97 -19.01 -10.31
N ARG A 1115 -6.00 -18.31 -10.79
CA ARG A 1115 -7.21 -17.99 -10.01
C ARG A 1115 -7.89 -19.29 -9.52
N ASN A 1116 -8.64 -19.21 -8.42
CA ASN A 1116 -9.22 -20.40 -7.81
C ASN A 1116 -10.36 -21.02 -8.60
#